data_AF-A0A2D6B235-F1
#
_entry.id   AF-A0A2D6B235-F1
#
_cell.length_a   1.000
_cell.length_b   1.000
_cell.length_c   1.000
_cell.angle_alpha   90.00
_cell.angle_beta   90.00
_cell.angle_gamma   90.00
#
_symmetry.space_group_name_H-M   'P 1'
#
loop_
_entity.id
_entity.type
_entity.pdbx_description
1 polymer ?
#
loop_
_entity_poly.entity_id
_entity_poly.type
_entity_poly.pdbx_seq_one_letter_code
_entity_poly.pdbx_strand_id
1 'polypeptide(L)'
;MSRFTEFFLLTFFCFSLIHYRVACQSIHIQSIANDRQIAEIGTGDNGYTLDGIRMAQTSRLKLLSPDNFGINGIYPKSVALIEKYAESGSLEQATNIPIDHIFFFGAFSPIDPNINDFTQGEIDSLYNWSLRGGKLIIASGGYLYEDGAAIWDHDILREKWEYEFIRMVPSPLIPTTEGAGTSLFDGPFGAVAGVLQSGLLQGYFSSIPDHSKVLATNFDFKPTLYLDCHTLDLIIADVDVFTDIGGVTQGDSIQNGQDIFWVNTIAFMDRLQGKPEIAHYDNSLVLNYTYNSYTWYKDGVPVGTDSILSNPQPGEYIVETTVNGGCEVVSDTFQINCLSFPEISLGPDTLVCRRNTLTLNANSDNSTFEWQDQSSDSLYIVSETGVYWVKVTNECATVIDSIYVQFTKDLDLGKDTALCQGMVFLLEPDIPGGTFLWSDGSTGKSLEVTSTGLYWAEVADLCGTRRDSIHVKFDNPVSLDLGNDTTLCPGEVLVLDASNDNATYQWQDGSTAPFYHVSSRGNYTVRVTNACNSILDYFKVEYHNQLNLGSDMDLCDGDQQLLEVYIDGATYQWQNGNTSSHYLVEQAGTYWVQRTDPQCGLQSDTVVVTYRHNPEFEFSAERITCLENGYVIDATFPDATYFWQDGSTEPIYITDIEGYYSVIVTVNGCRTFDEISLSKNSCPPNLILPNVFTPNQDGINDIFTPIKSENIEALETRIFTRSGELIYQTDNLSIGWTGNLKNGDKVPPGVYFYYIKYVDLVLTQHQFKGTITVMY
;
A
#
# COMPACT_ATOMS: atom_id res chain seq x y z
N MET A 1 20.88 14.49 10.03
CA MET A 1 22.22 14.85 9.50
C MET A 1 22.29 14.22 8.12
N SER A 2 21.93 14.92 7.03
CA SER A 2 22.52 16.14 6.47
C SER A 2 23.82 15.83 5.71
N ARG A 3 23.71 15.95 4.37
CA ARG A 3 24.77 16.14 3.37
C ARG A 3 25.71 14.96 3.11
N PHE A 4 25.51 14.30 1.96
CA PHE A 4 26.48 14.21 0.83
C PHE A 4 25.93 13.16 -0.16
N THR A 5 24.95 13.58 -0.96
CA THR A 5 24.37 12.81 -2.08
C THR A 5 24.23 13.70 -3.32
N GLU A 6 25.23 14.54 -3.54
CA GLU A 6 25.44 15.35 -4.74
C GLU A 6 26.96 15.40 -4.92
N PHE A 7 27.54 14.59 -5.81
CA PHE A 7 28.82 14.89 -6.50
C PHE A 7 29.30 13.80 -7.47
N PHE A 8 28.64 12.63 -7.59
CA PHE A 8 29.05 11.57 -8.52
C PHE A 8 27.89 11.14 -9.44
N LEU A 9 27.50 12.02 -10.38
CA LEU A 9 26.62 11.67 -11.52
C LEU A 9 26.56 12.77 -12.60
N LEU A 10 27.65 13.52 -12.83
CA LEU A 10 27.60 14.73 -13.66
C LEU A 10 28.58 14.82 -14.85
N THR A 11 29.33 13.78 -15.21
CA THR A 11 30.36 13.92 -16.28
C THR A 11 30.35 12.91 -17.42
N PHE A 12 29.46 11.91 -17.47
CA PHE A 12 29.45 10.95 -18.61
C PHE A 12 28.08 10.62 -19.23
N PHE A 13 27.05 11.43 -18.96
CA PHE A 13 25.74 11.33 -19.64
C PHE A 13 25.31 12.66 -20.31
N CYS A 14 26.26 13.52 -20.67
CA CYS A 14 25.96 14.80 -21.32
C CYS A 14 26.12 14.82 -22.85
N PHE A 15 26.32 13.67 -23.50
CA PHE A 15 26.48 13.60 -24.96
C PHE A 15 25.37 12.86 -25.73
N SER A 16 24.26 12.46 -25.09
CA SER A 16 23.14 11.87 -25.85
C SER A 16 21.72 12.21 -25.40
N LEU A 17 21.52 13.14 -24.47
CA LEU A 17 20.18 13.62 -24.07
C LEU A 17 20.22 15.10 -23.66
N ILE A 18 20.57 15.98 -24.60
CA ILE A 18 20.22 17.40 -24.49
C ILE A 18 18.86 17.56 -25.18
N HIS A 19 17.80 17.26 -24.44
CA HIS A 19 16.49 17.87 -24.64
C HIS A 19 15.99 18.30 -23.25
N TYR A 20 15.93 19.62 -23.08
CA TYR A 20 15.28 20.38 -22.01
C TYR A 20 15.91 20.40 -20.60
N ARG A 21 16.98 21.21 -20.48
CA ARG A 21 16.91 22.38 -19.60
C ARG A 21 17.38 23.62 -20.37
N VAL A 22 16.44 24.25 -21.07
CA VAL A 22 16.65 25.59 -21.63
C VAL A 22 16.72 26.54 -20.42
N ALA A 23 17.92 26.77 -19.89
CA ALA A 23 18.17 28.06 -19.27
C ALA A 23 17.90 29.08 -20.37
N CYS A 24 16.98 30.02 -20.11
CA CYS A 24 16.63 31.08 -21.05
C CYS A 24 17.89 31.91 -21.31
N GLN A 25 18.69 31.54 -22.31
CA GLN A 25 19.86 32.33 -22.71
C GLN A 25 19.34 33.55 -23.47
N SER A 26 19.70 34.73 -22.99
CA SER A 26 19.36 36.00 -23.62
C SER A 26 20.56 36.55 -24.36
N ILE A 27 20.35 37.03 -25.59
CA ILE A 27 21.29 37.88 -26.30
C ILE A 27 21.15 39.28 -25.71
N HIS A 28 22.21 39.79 -25.11
CA HIS A 28 22.24 41.14 -24.58
C HIS A 28 22.82 42.08 -25.63
N ILE A 29 21.99 42.97 -26.17
CA ILE A 29 22.43 43.97 -27.13
C ILE A 29 22.60 45.30 -26.39
N GLN A 30 23.84 45.74 -26.28
CA GLN A 30 24.19 47.07 -25.79
C GLN A 30 24.00 48.05 -26.95
N SER A 31 23.17 49.06 -26.77
CA SER A 31 23.03 50.14 -27.74
C SER A 31 23.33 51.46 -27.06
N ILE A 32 23.86 52.39 -27.84
CA ILE A 32 23.91 53.80 -27.46
C ILE A 32 22.48 54.33 -27.50
N ALA A 33 22.09 55.12 -26.51
CA ALA A 33 20.76 55.70 -26.42
C ALA A 33 20.63 56.89 -27.39
N ASN A 34 19.43 57.11 -27.90
CA ASN A 34 19.14 58.14 -28.90
C ASN A 34 19.37 59.56 -28.35
N ASP A 35 19.28 59.75 -27.04
CA ASP A 35 19.55 61.04 -26.40
C ASP A 35 21.02 61.50 -26.53
N ARG A 36 21.93 60.59 -26.85
CA ARG A 36 23.31 60.89 -27.25
C ARG A 36 23.41 61.44 -28.69
N GLN A 37 22.37 61.26 -29.51
CA GLN A 37 22.20 61.94 -30.80
C GLN A 37 21.37 63.21 -30.58
N ILE A 38 22.01 64.38 -30.41
CA ILE A 38 21.27 65.63 -30.23
C ILE A 38 20.57 66.00 -31.54
N ALA A 39 19.27 66.26 -31.45
CA ALA A 39 18.42 66.57 -32.58
C ALA A 39 18.73 67.96 -33.14
N GLU A 40 19.20 68.03 -34.39
CA GLU A 40 18.87 69.17 -35.23
C GLU A 40 17.41 69.04 -35.68
N ILE A 41 16.57 70.03 -35.38
CA ILE A 41 15.22 70.09 -35.91
C ILE A 41 15.30 70.35 -37.42
N GLY A 42 15.21 69.29 -38.23
CA GLY A 42 14.99 69.38 -39.67
C GLY A 42 16.00 68.70 -40.59
N THR A 43 17.07 68.07 -40.09
CA THR A 43 17.97 67.23 -40.89
C THR A 43 17.52 65.77 -40.87
N GLY A 44 17.60 65.09 -42.01
CA GLY A 44 16.99 63.77 -42.26
C GLY A 44 17.64 62.60 -41.51
N ASP A 45 18.78 62.85 -40.86
CA ASP A 45 19.77 61.85 -40.44
C ASP A 45 19.81 61.64 -38.91
N ASN A 46 18.72 61.99 -38.21
CA ASN A 46 18.56 61.74 -36.77
C ASN A 46 17.85 60.40 -36.51
N GLY A 47 18.31 59.67 -35.50
CA GLY A 47 17.58 58.52 -34.94
C GLY A 47 18.00 57.15 -35.45
N TYR A 48 19.30 56.98 -35.69
CA TYR A 48 19.91 55.72 -36.16
C TYR A 48 20.40 54.81 -35.03
N THR A 49 20.00 55.06 -33.79
CA THR A 49 20.11 54.12 -32.67
C THR A 49 18.86 53.25 -32.57
N LEU A 50 18.93 52.12 -31.83
CA LEU A 50 17.79 51.20 -31.70
C LEU A 50 16.55 51.84 -31.04
N ASP A 51 16.69 52.91 -30.26
CA ASP A 51 15.61 53.68 -29.65
C ASP A 51 15.29 54.99 -30.42
N GLY A 52 16.01 55.26 -31.51
CA GLY A 52 15.83 56.43 -32.36
C GLY A 52 14.64 56.35 -33.33
N ILE A 53 14.19 57.49 -33.83
CA ILE A 53 12.94 57.61 -34.61
C ILE A 53 12.89 56.73 -35.87
N ARG A 54 14.05 56.38 -36.46
CA ARG A 54 14.15 55.56 -37.68
C ARG A 54 14.10 54.05 -37.42
N MET A 55 14.38 53.64 -36.17
CA MET A 55 14.52 52.22 -35.80
C MET A 55 13.54 51.77 -34.71
N ALA A 56 13.05 52.69 -33.87
CA ALA A 56 12.23 52.39 -32.70
C ALA A 56 10.91 51.69 -33.04
N GLN A 57 10.32 51.98 -34.20
CA GLN A 57 9.07 51.37 -34.68
C GLN A 57 9.30 50.29 -35.76
N THR A 58 10.55 50.01 -36.12
CA THR A 58 10.95 49.07 -37.18
C THR A 58 11.91 48.02 -36.62
N SER A 59 13.22 48.21 -36.78
CA SER A 59 14.29 47.27 -36.38
C SER A 59 14.25 46.89 -34.91
N ARG A 60 13.93 47.84 -34.02
CA ARG A 60 13.83 47.58 -32.58
C ARG A 60 12.78 46.52 -32.26
N LEU A 61 11.58 46.68 -32.80
CA LEU A 61 10.44 45.83 -32.47
C LEU A 61 10.64 44.40 -32.95
N LYS A 62 11.35 44.21 -34.06
CA LYS A 62 11.71 42.89 -34.58
C LYS A 62 12.61 42.10 -33.64
N LEU A 63 13.53 42.78 -32.94
CA LEU A 63 14.41 42.14 -31.96
C LEU A 63 13.68 41.81 -30.66
N LEU A 64 12.82 42.73 -30.20
CA LEU A 64 12.07 42.55 -28.96
C LEU A 64 10.87 41.60 -29.08
N SER A 65 10.54 41.17 -30.30
CA SER A 65 9.45 40.25 -30.57
C SER A 65 9.76 38.85 -30.02
N PRO A 66 8.95 38.31 -29.09
CA PRO A 66 9.12 36.95 -28.57
C PRO A 66 8.86 35.87 -29.64
N ASP A 67 8.11 36.20 -30.69
CA ASP A 67 7.85 35.30 -31.83
C ASP A 67 9.09 35.17 -32.74
N ASN A 68 9.95 36.19 -32.76
CA ASN A 68 11.22 36.14 -33.48
C ASN A 68 12.35 35.59 -32.60
N PHE A 69 12.46 36.08 -31.35
CA PHE A 69 13.54 35.77 -30.42
C PHE A 69 12.98 35.33 -29.05
N GLY A 70 13.06 34.04 -28.76
CA GLY A 70 12.56 33.47 -27.51
C GLY A 70 12.45 31.94 -27.58
N ILE A 71 12.13 31.30 -26.45
CA ILE A 71 12.09 29.82 -26.37
C ILE A 71 11.13 29.17 -27.37
N ASN A 72 10.09 29.89 -27.78
CA ASN A 72 9.11 29.46 -28.80
C ASN A 72 9.17 30.33 -30.07
N GLY A 73 10.11 31.27 -30.14
CA GLY A 73 10.34 32.10 -31.32
C GLY A 73 11.18 31.36 -32.36
N ILE A 74 11.35 31.97 -33.53
CA ILE A 74 12.13 31.39 -34.63
C ILE A 74 13.61 31.18 -34.21
N TYR A 75 14.19 32.13 -33.46
CA TYR A 75 15.49 31.97 -32.82
C TYR A 75 15.34 31.65 -31.32
N PRO A 76 15.97 30.58 -30.81
CA PRO A 76 15.67 30.03 -29.48
C PRO A 76 16.25 30.84 -28.30
N LYS A 77 16.78 32.04 -28.54
CA LYS A 77 17.27 32.98 -27.52
C LYS A 77 16.45 34.25 -27.55
N SER A 78 16.04 34.75 -26.39
CA SER A 78 15.41 36.07 -26.26
C SER A 78 16.44 37.18 -26.43
N VAL A 79 16.01 38.36 -26.88
CA VAL A 79 16.86 39.55 -26.92
C VAL A 79 16.53 40.49 -25.76
N ALA A 80 17.56 40.97 -25.08
CA ALA A 80 17.46 42.04 -24.09
C ALA A 80 18.26 43.25 -24.58
N LEU A 81 17.56 44.37 -24.82
CA LEU A 81 18.20 45.64 -25.16
C LEU A 81 18.64 46.36 -23.89
N ILE A 82 19.88 46.84 -23.87
CA ILE A 82 20.48 47.56 -22.75
C ILE A 82 21.00 48.91 -23.27
N GLU A 83 20.28 49.97 -22.95
CA GLU A 83 20.59 51.35 -23.35
C GLU A 83 21.17 52.10 -22.16
N LYS A 84 22.44 51.81 -21.84
CA LYS A 84 23.11 52.38 -20.65
C LYS A 84 24.07 53.52 -20.97
N TYR A 85 24.25 53.86 -22.24
CA TYR A 85 25.33 54.75 -22.71
C TYR A 85 24.80 56.09 -23.27
N ALA A 86 23.96 56.77 -22.48
CA ALA A 86 23.33 58.05 -22.83
C ALA A 86 24.25 59.28 -22.71
N GLU A 87 25.24 59.24 -21.80
CA GLU A 87 26.17 60.35 -21.54
C GLU A 87 27.57 60.09 -22.13
N SER A 88 28.30 61.14 -22.50
CA SER A 88 29.70 61.02 -22.96
C SER A 88 30.62 60.49 -21.85
N GLY A 89 31.57 59.62 -22.20
CA GLY A 89 32.47 58.94 -21.27
C GLY A 89 31.88 57.66 -20.65
N SER A 90 30.59 57.39 -20.87
CA SER A 90 29.95 56.18 -20.34
C SER A 90 30.51 54.89 -20.96
N LEU A 91 31.07 54.96 -22.18
CA LEU A 91 31.63 53.80 -22.88
C LEU A 91 33.05 53.41 -22.43
N GLU A 92 33.74 54.23 -21.64
CA GLU A 92 35.09 53.89 -21.12
C GLU A 92 35.10 52.60 -20.28
N GLN A 93 33.94 52.19 -19.78
CA GLN A 93 33.76 50.96 -19.01
C GLN A 93 33.39 49.74 -19.87
N ALA A 94 33.35 49.87 -21.21
CA ALA A 94 32.97 48.78 -22.10
C ALA A 94 33.84 47.53 -21.91
N THR A 95 35.08 47.70 -21.46
CA THR A 95 35.99 46.60 -21.11
C THR A 95 35.49 45.73 -19.94
N ASN A 96 34.48 46.13 -19.19
CA ASN A 96 33.87 45.32 -18.13
C ASN A 96 32.58 44.61 -18.57
N ILE A 97 32.12 44.85 -19.81
CA ILE A 97 30.96 44.16 -20.35
C ILE A 97 31.32 42.69 -20.60
N PRO A 98 30.46 41.72 -20.24
CA PRO A 98 30.65 40.32 -20.59
C PRO A 98 30.84 40.12 -22.10
N ILE A 99 31.72 39.20 -22.50
CA ILE A 99 32.11 38.95 -23.89
C ILE A 99 30.98 38.32 -24.74
N ASP A 100 29.96 37.77 -24.11
CA ASP A 100 28.77 37.20 -24.76
C ASP A 100 27.71 38.26 -25.12
N HIS A 101 27.96 39.53 -24.81
CA HIS A 101 27.13 40.64 -25.24
C HIS A 101 27.48 41.06 -26.68
N ILE A 102 26.50 41.65 -27.38
CA ILE A 102 26.71 42.30 -28.68
C ILE A 102 26.56 43.80 -28.47
N PHE A 103 27.48 44.60 -29.00
CA PHE A 103 27.37 46.05 -28.97
C PHE A 103 26.94 46.55 -30.35
N PHE A 104 25.82 47.27 -30.43
CA PHE A 104 25.36 47.92 -31.64
C PHE A 104 25.77 49.39 -31.65
N PHE A 105 26.56 49.76 -32.64
CA PHE A 105 26.99 51.11 -32.92
C PHE A 105 26.27 51.60 -34.19
N GLY A 106 25.28 52.48 -34.01
CA GLY A 106 24.59 53.17 -35.11
C GLY A 106 25.42 54.32 -35.69
N ALA A 107 24.88 55.05 -36.67
CA ALA A 107 25.59 56.20 -37.24
C ALA A 107 25.34 57.49 -36.43
N PHE A 108 26.37 58.33 -36.27
CA PHE A 108 26.32 59.61 -35.55
C PHE A 108 26.69 60.77 -36.50
N SER A 109 25.96 61.89 -36.40
CA SER A 109 26.18 63.08 -37.25
C SER A 109 27.22 64.00 -36.61
N PRO A 110 28.13 64.59 -37.40
CA PRO A 110 29.23 65.40 -36.87
C PRO A 110 29.04 66.91 -36.95
N ILE A 111 27.85 67.39 -37.33
CA ILE A 111 27.66 68.81 -37.69
C ILE A 111 27.03 69.65 -36.56
N ASP A 112 26.65 69.06 -35.42
CA ASP A 112 26.16 69.85 -34.28
C ASP A 112 27.28 70.08 -33.25
N PRO A 113 27.78 71.31 -33.05
CA PRO A 113 28.78 71.65 -32.04
C PRO A 113 28.31 71.45 -30.59
N ASN A 114 27.07 70.98 -30.37
CA ASN A 114 26.55 70.57 -29.06
C ASN A 114 26.57 69.04 -28.84
N ILE A 115 26.86 68.23 -29.87
CA ILE A 115 27.06 66.79 -29.71
C ILE A 115 28.39 66.56 -28.97
N ASN A 116 28.38 65.67 -27.98
CA ASN A 116 29.61 65.20 -27.35
C ASN A 116 30.19 64.07 -28.22
N ASP A 117 31.16 64.40 -29.09
CA ASP A 117 31.94 63.43 -29.87
C ASP A 117 32.40 62.24 -29.01
N PHE A 118 32.57 61.06 -29.62
CA PHE A 118 33.17 59.94 -28.90
C PHE A 118 34.61 60.28 -28.53
N THR A 119 34.96 60.07 -27.27
CA THR A 119 36.36 60.26 -26.87
C THR A 119 37.23 59.11 -27.37
N GLN A 120 38.52 59.36 -27.54
CA GLN A 120 39.50 58.30 -27.86
C GLN A 120 39.42 57.13 -26.86
N GLY A 121 39.24 57.43 -25.57
CA GLY A 121 39.15 56.42 -24.52
C GLY A 121 37.90 55.53 -24.62
N GLU A 122 36.78 56.08 -25.10
CA GLU A 122 35.56 55.31 -25.36
C GLU A 122 35.77 54.32 -26.52
N ILE A 123 36.37 54.77 -27.62
CA ILE A 123 36.65 53.89 -28.77
C ILE A 123 37.73 52.85 -28.43
N ASP A 124 38.78 53.24 -27.71
CA ASP A 124 39.80 52.31 -27.21
C ASP A 124 39.18 51.22 -26.32
N SER A 125 38.19 51.57 -25.50
CA SER A 125 37.52 50.63 -24.61
C SER A 125 36.66 49.61 -25.36
N LEU A 126 35.98 50.05 -26.43
CA LEU A 126 35.24 49.16 -27.32
C LEU A 126 36.18 48.22 -28.08
N TYR A 127 37.25 48.75 -28.67
CA TYR A 127 38.23 47.96 -29.42
C TYR A 127 38.91 46.90 -28.53
N ASN A 128 39.35 47.29 -27.32
CA ASN A 128 39.92 46.35 -26.34
C ASN A 128 38.91 45.32 -25.82
N TRP A 129 37.62 45.63 -25.87
CA TRP A 129 36.57 44.67 -25.56
C TRP A 129 36.41 43.64 -26.68
N SER A 130 36.41 44.05 -27.96
CA SER A 130 36.40 43.12 -29.10
C SER A 130 37.59 42.17 -29.09
N LEU A 131 38.80 42.67 -28.80
CA LEU A 131 40.01 41.85 -28.74
C LEU A 131 39.96 40.72 -27.71
N ARG A 132 39.03 40.79 -26.75
CA ARG A 132 38.79 39.74 -25.74
C ARG A 132 37.61 38.84 -26.08
N GLY A 133 37.06 38.96 -27.30
CA GLY A 133 35.94 38.16 -27.79
C GLY A 133 34.57 38.84 -27.70
N GLY A 134 34.52 40.13 -27.31
CA GLY A 134 33.32 40.95 -27.49
C GLY A 134 33.00 41.14 -28.97
N LYS A 135 31.74 41.49 -29.29
CA LYS A 135 31.27 41.59 -30.67
C LYS A 135 30.59 42.92 -30.93
N LEU A 136 31.10 43.69 -31.88
CA LEU A 136 30.46 44.91 -32.37
C LEU A 136 29.78 44.73 -33.71
N ILE A 137 28.66 45.44 -33.87
CA ILE A 137 28.09 45.79 -35.16
C ILE A 137 28.30 47.29 -35.32
N ILE A 138 29.12 47.70 -36.28
CA ILE A 138 29.40 49.11 -36.57
C ILE A 138 28.77 49.47 -37.90
N ALA A 139 27.74 50.31 -37.85
CA ALA A 139 27.12 50.89 -39.03
C ALA A 139 27.66 52.30 -39.26
N SER A 140 28.48 52.44 -40.31
CA SER A 140 29.10 53.71 -40.68
C SER A 140 28.09 54.64 -41.39
N GLY A 141 28.30 55.95 -41.27
CA GLY A 141 27.51 57.00 -41.93
C GLY A 141 28.29 58.29 -42.17
N GLY A 142 29.48 58.25 -42.79
CA GLY A 142 30.39 59.42 -42.80
C GLY A 142 30.18 60.40 -43.96
N TYR A 143 29.81 61.67 -43.70
CA TYR A 143 29.49 62.77 -44.66
C TYR A 143 30.73 63.59 -45.10
N LEU A 144 31.42 63.24 -46.21
CA LEU A 144 32.48 64.13 -46.73
C LEU A 144 31.85 65.33 -47.48
N TYR A 145 32.15 66.55 -47.04
CA TYR A 145 31.92 67.75 -47.87
C TYR A 145 32.92 67.78 -49.04
N GLU A 146 32.53 68.39 -50.17
CA GLU A 146 33.37 68.54 -51.38
C GLU A 146 34.71 69.29 -51.13
N ASP A 147 34.93 69.86 -49.94
CA ASP A 147 36.14 70.60 -49.55
C ASP A 147 37.13 69.80 -48.69
N GLY A 148 36.84 68.54 -48.35
CA GLY A 148 37.77 67.66 -47.62
C GLY A 148 37.87 67.91 -46.11
N ALA A 149 36.89 68.58 -45.49
CA ALA A 149 36.79 68.64 -44.04
C ALA A 149 36.33 67.28 -43.46
N ALA A 150 37.21 66.64 -42.67
CA ALA A 150 37.00 65.34 -42.07
C ALA A 150 36.06 65.38 -40.85
N ILE A 151 35.40 64.25 -40.60
CA ILE A 151 34.39 64.03 -39.56
C ILE A 151 35.00 63.25 -38.39
N TRP A 152 34.84 63.77 -37.18
CA TRP A 152 35.63 63.35 -36.02
C TRP A 152 35.20 62.03 -35.36
N ASP A 153 33.98 61.53 -35.57
CA ASP A 153 33.60 60.18 -35.10
C ASP A 153 34.11 59.05 -36.02
N HIS A 154 34.37 59.35 -37.29
CA HIS A 154 34.79 58.36 -38.29
C HIS A 154 36.30 58.15 -38.33
N ASP A 155 37.09 59.17 -38.01
CA ASP A 155 38.55 59.06 -38.05
C ASP A 155 39.10 58.11 -36.98
N ILE A 156 38.54 58.15 -35.76
CA ILE A 156 38.99 57.31 -34.64
C ILE A 156 38.56 55.84 -34.86
N LEU A 157 37.34 55.61 -35.36
CA LEU A 157 36.89 54.26 -35.75
C LEU A 157 37.73 53.73 -36.93
N ARG A 158 37.99 54.55 -37.94
CA ARG A 158 38.85 54.20 -39.06
C ARG A 158 40.27 53.85 -38.59
N GLU A 159 40.83 54.58 -37.63
CA GLU A 159 42.17 54.28 -37.13
C GLU A 159 42.24 52.89 -36.46
N LYS A 160 41.15 52.44 -35.81
CA LYS A 160 41.10 51.14 -35.12
C LYS A 160 40.76 49.96 -36.02
N TRP A 161 39.83 50.14 -36.95
CA TRP A 161 39.35 49.09 -37.88
C TRP A 161 39.91 49.26 -39.31
N GLU A 162 40.88 50.17 -39.49
CA GLU A 162 41.72 50.40 -40.68
C GLU A 162 40.97 50.43 -42.04
N TYR A 163 39.73 50.92 -42.07
CA TYR A 163 38.93 51.02 -43.29
C TYR A 163 38.92 52.43 -43.89
N GLU A 164 38.90 52.54 -45.22
CA GLU A 164 38.64 53.82 -45.90
C GLU A 164 37.25 53.81 -46.52
N PHE A 165 36.47 54.86 -46.30
CA PHE A 165 35.06 54.95 -46.67
C PHE A 165 34.79 55.96 -47.79
N ILE A 166 33.92 55.62 -48.74
CA ILE A 166 33.54 56.49 -49.86
C ILE A 166 32.01 56.51 -50.04
N ARG A 167 31.45 57.69 -50.32
CA ARG A 167 30.04 57.89 -50.70
C ARG A 167 29.83 57.83 -52.23
N MET A 168 28.71 57.25 -52.67
CA MET A 168 28.28 57.26 -54.08
C MET A 168 26.74 57.18 -54.24
N VAL A 169 26.29 57.19 -55.50
CA VAL A 169 24.87 57.07 -55.95
C VAL A 169 24.49 55.58 -56.09
N PRO A 170 23.20 55.18 -55.97
CA PRO A 170 22.81 53.86 -55.47
C PRO A 170 23.28 52.59 -56.16
N SER A 171 23.56 51.57 -55.34
CA SER A 171 23.69 50.17 -55.72
C SER A 171 23.46 49.23 -54.51
N PRO A 172 22.57 48.22 -54.59
CA PRO A 172 22.28 47.29 -53.50
C PRO A 172 23.52 46.54 -53.00
N LEU A 173 23.51 46.10 -51.73
CA LEU A 173 24.46 45.09 -51.26
C LEU A 173 24.13 43.76 -51.93
N ILE A 174 25.12 43.19 -52.59
CA ILE A 174 25.11 41.85 -53.15
C ILE A 174 26.20 41.02 -52.47
N PRO A 175 26.04 39.69 -52.39
CA PRO A 175 27.11 38.79 -51.95
C PRO A 175 28.39 39.02 -52.77
N THR A 176 29.55 38.74 -52.18
CA THR A 176 30.84 38.83 -52.87
C THR A 176 30.92 37.99 -54.14
N THR A 177 31.89 38.26 -55.01
CA THR A 177 32.09 37.49 -56.25
C THR A 177 32.36 36.01 -55.96
N GLU A 178 33.10 35.69 -54.91
CA GLU A 178 33.34 34.31 -54.44
C GLU A 178 32.06 33.64 -53.92
N GLY A 179 31.06 34.42 -53.50
CA GLY A 179 29.71 33.99 -53.11
C GLY A 179 28.64 34.29 -54.17
N ALA A 180 29.01 34.50 -55.44
CA ALA A 180 28.05 34.84 -56.48
C ALA A 180 27.01 33.72 -56.67
N GLY A 181 25.75 34.00 -56.32
CA GLY A 181 24.65 33.04 -56.35
C GLY A 181 24.30 32.39 -55.00
N THR A 182 24.97 32.77 -53.90
CA THR A 182 24.56 32.43 -52.53
C THR A 182 23.72 33.56 -51.93
N SER A 183 23.07 33.33 -50.79
CA SER A 183 22.52 34.41 -49.98
C SER A 183 23.63 35.13 -49.21
N LEU A 184 23.43 36.41 -48.96
CA LEU A 184 24.26 37.28 -48.14
C LEU A 184 24.29 36.81 -46.68
N PHE A 185 23.11 36.65 -46.09
CA PHE A 185 22.94 35.97 -44.82
C PHE A 185 21.94 34.84 -45.01
N ASP A 186 22.41 33.61 -44.85
CA ASP A 186 21.55 32.46 -44.59
C ASP A 186 21.42 32.29 -43.08
N GLY A 187 20.21 32.09 -42.61
CA GLY A 187 19.94 32.15 -41.19
C GLY A 187 18.56 31.65 -40.80
N PRO A 188 18.30 31.59 -39.49
CA PRO A 188 17.07 31.00 -38.93
C PRO A 188 15.78 31.66 -39.45
N PHE A 189 15.85 32.89 -39.95
CA PHE A 189 14.72 33.64 -40.48
C PHE A 189 14.58 33.58 -42.01
N GLY A 190 15.41 32.79 -42.69
CA GLY A 190 15.43 32.62 -44.14
C GLY A 190 16.66 33.25 -44.81
N ALA A 191 16.79 33.04 -46.12
CA ALA A 191 17.95 33.48 -46.90
C ALA A 191 17.75 34.91 -47.46
N VAL A 192 18.78 35.75 -47.38
CA VAL A 192 18.79 37.12 -47.92
C VAL A 192 19.61 37.17 -49.20
N ALA A 193 19.00 37.39 -50.36
CA ALA A 193 19.71 37.44 -51.65
C ALA A 193 20.36 38.80 -51.96
N GLY A 194 19.94 39.86 -51.26
CA GLY A 194 20.43 41.22 -51.43
C GLY A 194 19.69 42.18 -50.50
N VAL A 195 20.29 43.34 -50.27
CA VAL A 195 19.81 44.33 -49.29
C VAL A 195 19.84 45.71 -49.93
N LEU A 196 18.82 46.51 -49.67
CA LEU A 196 18.79 47.89 -50.13
C LEU A 196 19.57 48.76 -49.16
N GLN A 197 20.64 49.36 -49.67
CA GLN A 197 21.06 50.68 -49.17
C GLN A 197 20.07 51.66 -49.79
N SER A 198 19.49 52.55 -48.99
CA SER A 198 18.52 53.55 -49.45
C SER A 198 19.07 54.94 -49.14
N GLY A 199 18.22 55.97 -49.05
CA GLY A 199 18.68 57.33 -48.82
C GLY A 199 19.25 58.00 -50.09
N LEU A 200 19.61 59.28 -49.95
CA LEU A 200 20.16 60.08 -51.07
C LEU A 200 21.63 59.75 -51.37
N LEU A 201 22.33 59.14 -50.42
CA LEU A 201 23.76 58.84 -50.48
C LEU A 201 23.98 57.43 -49.92
N GLN A 202 24.83 56.63 -50.58
CA GLN A 202 25.16 55.26 -50.17
C GLN A 202 26.66 55.08 -50.00
N GLY A 203 27.08 54.03 -49.29
CA GLY A 203 28.46 53.84 -48.84
C GLY A 203 29.13 52.56 -49.32
N TYR A 204 30.46 52.61 -49.49
CA TYR A 204 31.32 51.43 -49.62
C TYR A 204 32.73 51.70 -49.04
N PHE A 205 33.50 50.64 -48.82
CA PHE A 205 34.89 50.71 -48.36
C PHE A 205 35.86 50.66 -49.55
N SER A 206 36.71 51.67 -49.70
CA SER A 206 37.77 51.70 -50.72
C SER A 206 39.00 50.88 -50.32
N SER A 207 39.24 50.71 -49.02
CA SER A 207 40.16 49.75 -48.44
C SER A 207 39.62 49.21 -47.13
N ILE A 208 40.04 47.99 -46.78
CA ILE A 208 39.75 47.29 -45.52
C ILE A 208 41.03 46.53 -45.10
N PRO A 209 41.15 46.08 -43.84
CA PRO A 209 42.29 45.28 -43.42
C PRO A 209 42.46 43.98 -44.23
N ASP A 210 43.70 43.55 -44.49
CA ASP A 210 44.00 42.33 -45.26
C ASP A 210 43.50 41.05 -44.58
N HIS A 211 43.33 41.08 -43.25
CA HIS A 211 42.80 39.97 -42.47
C HIS A 211 41.27 39.94 -42.46
N SER A 212 40.58 40.90 -43.08
CA SER A 212 39.12 40.96 -43.06
C SER A 212 38.46 40.03 -44.08
N LYS A 213 37.27 39.53 -43.73
CA LYS A 213 36.43 38.76 -44.65
C LYS A 213 35.31 39.62 -45.21
N VAL A 214 35.38 39.92 -46.51
CA VAL A 214 34.27 40.59 -47.21
C VAL A 214 33.07 39.66 -47.25
N LEU A 215 31.92 40.14 -46.77
CA LEU A 215 30.65 39.41 -46.79
C LEU A 215 29.72 39.91 -47.91
N ALA A 216 29.80 41.20 -48.26
CA ALA A 216 29.05 41.78 -49.37
C ALA A 216 29.84 42.86 -50.11
N THR A 217 29.50 43.04 -51.38
CA THR A 217 29.93 44.16 -52.22
C THR A 217 28.73 44.92 -52.78
N ASN A 218 28.94 46.08 -53.39
CA ASN A 218 27.95 46.68 -54.30
C ASN A 218 28.10 46.09 -55.73
N PHE A 219 27.30 46.54 -56.70
CA PHE A 219 27.40 46.09 -58.11
C PHE A 219 28.77 46.38 -58.76
N ASP A 220 29.55 47.32 -58.24
CA ASP A 220 30.91 47.61 -58.73
C ASP A 220 31.98 46.76 -58.03
N PHE A 221 31.56 45.70 -57.32
CA PHE A 221 32.41 44.80 -56.55
C PHE A 221 33.24 45.50 -55.46
N LYS A 222 32.74 46.62 -54.94
CA LYS A 222 33.34 47.33 -53.81
C LYS A 222 32.77 46.82 -52.49
N PRO A 223 33.60 46.50 -51.47
CA PRO A 223 33.12 46.01 -50.18
C PRO A 223 32.12 46.96 -49.52
N THR A 224 31.02 46.43 -49.01
CA THR A 224 29.98 47.19 -48.30
C THR A 224 29.63 46.60 -46.94
N LEU A 225 30.01 45.34 -46.72
CA LEU A 225 29.88 44.61 -45.47
C LEU A 225 31.09 43.69 -45.33
N TYR A 226 31.81 43.78 -44.23
CA TYR A 226 32.90 42.85 -43.92
C TYR A 226 32.92 42.48 -42.43
N LEU A 227 33.49 41.32 -42.14
CA LEU A 227 33.83 40.88 -40.80
C LEU A 227 35.33 41.10 -40.61
N ASP A 228 35.71 41.91 -39.63
CA ASP A 228 37.10 42.04 -39.21
C ASP A 228 37.52 40.74 -38.50
N CYS A 229 38.46 39.97 -39.05
CA CYS A 229 38.82 38.68 -38.45
C CYS A 229 39.77 38.81 -37.25
N HIS A 230 40.34 40.00 -37.00
CA HIS A 230 41.16 40.25 -35.82
C HIS A 230 40.29 40.47 -34.59
N THR A 231 39.18 41.22 -34.74
CA THR A 231 38.28 41.55 -33.63
C THR A 231 36.95 40.80 -33.66
N LEU A 232 36.60 40.15 -34.76
CA LEU A 232 35.28 39.54 -35.04
C LEU A 232 34.13 40.54 -35.03
N ASP A 233 34.41 41.81 -35.37
CA ASP A 233 33.41 42.86 -35.48
C ASP A 233 32.84 42.95 -36.90
N LEU A 234 31.54 43.17 -36.99
CA LEU A 234 30.83 43.33 -38.26
C LEU A 234 30.73 44.81 -38.63
N ILE A 235 31.30 45.18 -39.77
CA ILE A 235 31.41 46.57 -40.21
C ILE A 235 30.61 46.77 -41.48
N ILE A 236 29.74 47.78 -41.46
CA ILE A 236 28.71 48.01 -42.48
C ILE A 236 28.84 49.45 -42.99
N ALA A 237 28.87 49.59 -44.30
CA ALA A 237 29.14 50.87 -44.95
C ALA A 237 28.02 51.90 -44.78
N ASP A 238 26.78 51.45 -44.57
CA ASP A 238 25.61 52.33 -44.51
C ASP A 238 24.60 51.81 -43.49
N VAL A 239 24.16 52.68 -42.57
CA VAL A 239 23.18 52.35 -41.52
C VAL A 239 21.75 52.24 -42.03
N ASP A 240 21.42 52.86 -43.18
CA ASP A 240 20.06 52.88 -43.69
C ASP A 240 19.52 51.46 -43.95
N VAL A 241 20.41 50.48 -44.14
CA VAL A 241 20.03 49.06 -44.23
C VAL A 241 19.27 48.53 -43.01
N PHE A 242 19.31 49.23 -41.87
CA PHE A 242 18.57 48.85 -40.66
C PHE A 242 17.41 49.79 -40.35
N THR A 243 16.96 50.63 -41.28
CA THR A 243 15.98 51.67 -40.99
C THR A 243 14.73 51.54 -41.86
N ASP A 244 13.70 52.31 -41.53
CA ASP A 244 12.52 52.48 -42.38
C ASP A 244 12.88 53.00 -43.79
N ILE A 245 13.95 53.79 -43.91
CA ILE A 245 14.48 54.29 -45.19
C ILE A 245 15.02 53.13 -46.04
N GLY A 246 15.77 52.19 -45.45
CA GLY A 246 16.23 50.95 -46.10
C GLY A 246 15.13 49.95 -46.42
N GLY A 247 13.91 50.19 -45.97
CA GLY A 247 12.77 49.31 -46.22
C GLY A 247 12.50 48.28 -45.12
N VAL A 248 13.06 48.46 -43.91
CA VAL A 248 12.62 47.68 -42.74
C VAL A 248 11.18 48.07 -42.40
N THR A 249 10.30 47.08 -42.30
CA THR A 249 8.88 47.33 -42.10
C THR A 249 8.55 47.78 -40.68
N GLN A 250 7.46 48.54 -40.52
CA GLN A 250 6.95 48.93 -39.20
C GLN A 250 6.33 47.73 -38.47
N GLY A 251 6.56 47.64 -37.17
CA GLY A 251 6.06 46.56 -36.32
C GLY A 251 7.07 45.44 -36.11
N ASP A 252 6.64 44.43 -35.34
CA ASP A 252 7.45 43.29 -34.88
C ASP A 252 7.52 42.12 -35.87
N SER A 253 6.62 42.07 -36.85
CA SER A 253 6.57 41.01 -37.87
C SER A 253 7.69 41.14 -38.90
N ILE A 254 8.18 39.98 -39.36
CA ILE A 254 9.16 39.84 -40.45
C ILE A 254 8.38 39.66 -41.75
N GLN A 255 8.47 40.62 -42.67
CA GLN A 255 7.63 40.68 -43.86
C GLN A 255 8.42 40.66 -45.18
N ASN A 256 9.68 41.11 -45.17
CA ASN A 256 10.49 41.21 -46.39
C ASN A 256 11.96 40.82 -46.15
N GLY A 257 12.76 40.80 -47.23
CA GLY A 257 14.19 40.47 -47.15
C GLY A 257 15.02 41.43 -46.29
N GLN A 258 14.60 42.69 -46.16
CA GLN A 258 15.26 43.69 -45.31
C GLN A 258 15.05 43.37 -43.82
N ASP A 259 13.84 42.95 -43.45
CA ASP A 259 13.51 42.50 -42.11
C ASP A 259 14.33 41.26 -41.74
N ILE A 260 14.41 40.29 -42.67
CA ILE A 260 15.20 39.05 -42.53
C ILE A 260 16.68 39.36 -42.35
N PHE A 261 17.23 40.31 -43.13
CA PHE A 261 18.61 40.76 -43.03
C PHE A 261 18.95 41.22 -41.61
N TRP A 262 18.10 42.06 -41.02
CA TRP A 262 18.36 42.57 -39.69
C TRP A 262 18.36 41.47 -38.61
N VAL A 263 17.32 40.64 -38.58
CA VAL A 263 17.22 39.58 -37.55
C VAL A 263 18.29 38.49 -37.74
N ASN A 264 18.67 38.19 -38.99
CA ASN A 264 19.79 37.28 -39.27
C ASN A 264 21.14 37.90 -38.93
N THR A 265 21.31 39.22 -39.02
CA THR A 265 22.55 39.88 -38.57
C THR A 265 22.80 39.61 -37.09
N ILE A 266 21.76 39.75 -36.26
CA ILE A 266 21.86 39.43 -34.82
C ILE A 266 22.14 37.94 -34.58
N ALA A 267 21.43 37.05 -35.28
CA ALA A 267 21.67 35.61 -35.15
C ALA A 267 23.06 35.19 -35.63
N PHE A 268 23.58 35.84 -36.67
CA PHE A 268 24.93 35.64 -37.19
C PHE A 268 25.97 36.04 -36.14
N MET A 269 25.85 37.26 -35.59
CA MET A 269 26.76 37.74 -34.56
C MET A 269 26.72 36.87 -33.30
N ASP A 270 25.55 36.45 -32.82
CA ASP A 270 25.44 35.52 -31.67
C ASP A 270 26.17 34.19 -31.92
N ARG A 271 26.15 33.68 -33.15
CA ARG A 271 26.76 32.39 -33.55
C ARG A 271 28.24 32.45 -33.93
N LEU A 272 28.85 33.64 -33.99
CA LEU A 272 30.29 33.76 -34.20
C LEU A 272 31.04 33.12 -33.02
N GLN A 273 31.91 32.14 -33.29
CA GLN A 273 32.76 31.54 -32.28
C GLN A 273 33.88 32.51 -31.90
N GLY A 274 34.25 32.54 -30.63
CA GLY A 274 35.44 33.26 -30.18
C GLY A 274 36.73 32.55 -30.58
N LYS A 275 37.87 33.08 -30.15
CA LYS A 275 39.18 32.45 -30.35
C LYS A 275 39.23 31.04 -29.70
N PRO A 276 39.85 30.05 -30.36
CA PRO A 276 39.96 28.69 -29.82
C PRO A 276 40.86 28.64 -28.59
N GLU A 277 40.34 28.04 -27.53
CA GLU A 277 41.08 27.77 -26.29
C GLU A 277 41.27 26.26 -26.14
N ILE A 278 42.53 25.84 -26.00
CA ILE A 278 42.90 24.43 -25.86
C ILE A 278 42.81 24.02 -24.38
N ALA A 279 42.16 22.88 -24.11
CA ALA A 279 42.16 22.22 -22.81
C ALA A 279 42.52 20.74 -22.94
N HIS A 280 43.18 20.18 -21.92
CA HIS A 280 43.50 18.75 -21.84
C HIS A 280 42.47 18.01 -20.99
N TYR A 281 41.82 17.00 -21.56
CA TYR A 281 40.80 16.19 -20.92
C TYR A 281 40.84 14.76 -21.46
N ASP A 282 40.82 13.77 -20.56
CA ASP A 282 40.72 12.34 -20.90
C ASP A 282 41.66 11.90 -22.03
N ASN A 283 42.95 12.22 -21.85
CA ASN A 283 44.03 11.96 -22.81
C ASN A 283 43.79 12.56 -24.21
N SER A 284 43.10 13.69 -24.29
CA SER A 284 42.81 14.40 -25.54
C SER A 284 42.93 15.92 -25.34
N LEU A 285 43.24 16.65 -26.42
CA LEU A 285 43.08 18.09 -26.47
C LEU A 285 41.72 18.44 -27.10
N VAL A 286 40.96 19.27 -26.41
CA VAL A 286 39.62 19.72 -26.78
C VAL A 286 39.54 21.24 -26.84
N LEU A 287 38.54 21.78 -27.54
CA LEU A 287 38.32 23.22 -27.69
C LEU A 287 37.03 23.69 -27.02
N ASN A 288 37.00 24.97 -26.66
CA ASN A 288 35.87 25.67 -26.03
C ASN A 288 34.64 25.82 -26.93
N TYR A 289 34.79 25.82 -28.27
CA TYR A 289 33.70 25.91 -29.24
C TYR A 289 33.85 24.88 -30.37
N THR A 290 32.79 24.74 -31.17
CA THR A 290 32.81 24.00 -32.43
C THR A 290 33.05 24.96 -33.59
N TYR A 291 34.12 24.72 -34.34
CA TYR A 291 34.57 25.46 -35.51
C TYR A 291 34.26 24.71 -36.81
N ASN A 292 34.36 25.40 -37.95
CA ASN A 292 34.11 24.84 -39.27
C ASN A 292 35.28 23.99 -39.80
N SER A 293 36.48 24.19 -39.27
CA SER A 293 37.71 23.47 -39.64
C SER A 293 38.67 23.44 -38.44
N TYR A 294 39.62 22.50 -38.45
CA TYR A 294 40.65 22.34 -37.44
C TYR A 294 41.95 21.90 -38.11
N THR A 295 43.06 22.52 -37.73
CA THR A 295 44.41 22.04 -38.04
C THR A 295 45.26 22.20 -36.78
N TRP A 296 45.58 21.09 -36.13
CA TRP A 296 46.42 21.05 -34.94
C TRP A 296 47.88 21.02 -35.33
N TYR A 297 48.71 21.79 -34.63
CA TYR A 297 50.15 21.76 -34.77
C TYR A 297 50.78 21.36 -33.44
N LYS A 298 51.81 20.52 -33.53
CA LYS A 298 52.73 20.21 -32.44
C LYS A 298 54.12 20.72 -32.81
N ASP A 299 54.70 21.58 -31.99
CA ASP A 299 56.04 22.17 -32.20
C ASP A 299 56.20 22.75 -33.63
N GLY A 300 55.13 23.36 -34.16
CA GLY A 300 55.06 23.93 -35.51
C GLY A 300 54.77 22.94 -36.65
N VAL A 301 54.54 21.65 -36.37
CA VAL A 301 54.25 20.61 -37.37
C VAL A 301 52.78 20.17 -37.29
N PRO A 302 52.03 20.09 -38.40
CA PRO A 302 50.64 19.65 -38.36
C PRO A 302 50.52 18.19 -37.91
N VAL A 303 49.60 17.92 -36.98
CA VAL A 303 49.42 16.60 -36.32
C VAL A 303 47.99 16.06 -36.38
N GLY A 304 47.00 16.85 -36.79
CA GLY A 304 45.63 16.38 -36.92
C GLY A 304 44.67 17.46 -37.43
N THR A 305 43.51 17.05 -37.93
CA THR A 305 42.47 17.95 -38.45
C THR A 305 41.08 17.71 -37.83
N ASP A 306 41.02 16.85 -36.82
CA ASP A 306 39.79 16.54 -36.11
C ASP A 306 39.49 17.62 -35.05
N SER A 307 38.23 17.70 -34.62
CA SER A 307 37.83 18.64 -33.57
C SER A 307 38.40 18.31 -32.19
N ILE A 308 38.95 17.11 -32.03
CA ILE A 308 39.59 16.59 -30.82
C ILE A 308 40.90 15.93 -31.22
N LEU A 309 42.01 16.27 -30.55
CA LEU A 309 43.29 15.60 -30.76
C LEU A 309 43.51 14.55 -29.67
N SER A 310 43.33 13.27 -29.99
CA SER A 310 43.52 12.17 -29.04
C SER A 310 44.99 11.76 -28.88
N ASN A 311 45.34 11.31 -27.67
CA ASN A 311 46.67 10.83 -27.27
C ASN A 311 47.81 11.83 -27.56
N PRO A 312 47.68 13.11 -27.16
CA PRO A 312 48.69 14.10 -27.43
C PRO A 312 50.00 13.73 -26.72
N GLN A 313 51.11 13.92 -27.43
CA GLN A 313 52.46 13.65 -26.92
C GLN A 313 53.03 14.91 -26.26
N PRO A 314 53.98 14.80 -25.31
CA PRO A 314 54.63 15.99 -24.73
C PRO A 314 55.18 16.93 -25.80
N GLY A 315 54.93 18.24 -25.65
CA GLY A 315 55.29 19.27 -26.62
C GLY A 315 54.35 20.48 -26.60
N GLU A 316 54.63 21.42 -27.49
CA GLU A 316 53.87 22.65 -27.69
C GLU A 316 52.74 22.45 -28.69
N TYR A 317 51.52 22.88 -28.37
CA TYR A 317 50.35 22.77 -29.23
C TYR A 317 49.71 24.12 -29.55
N ILE A 318 49.31 24.30 -30.81
CA ILE A 318 48.37 25.33 -31.28
C ILE A 318 47.34 24.69 -32.21
N VAL A 319 46.20 25.35 -32.41
CA VAL A 319 45.21 24.95 -33.42
C VAL A 319 44.79 26.15 -34.26
N GLU A 320 44.73 25.95 -35.57
CA GLU A 320 44.14 26.87 -36.54
C GLU A 320 42.72 26.40 -36.86
N THR A 321 41.76 27.31 -36.86
CA THR A 321 40.35 27.01 -37.08
C THR A 321 39.67 28.08 -37.92
N THR A 322 38.53 27.76 -38.54
CA THR A 322 37.70 28.75 -39.23
C THR A 322 36.38 28.95 -38.48
N VAL A 323 36.05 30.19 -38.11
CA VAL A 323 34.76 30.54 -37.46
C VAL A 323 33.63 30.65 -38.49
N ASN A 324 32.39 30.73 -38.01
CA ASN A 324 31.24 31.14 -38.83
C ASN A 324 31.53 32.50 -39.47
N GLY A 325 31.20 32.69 -40.74
CA GLY A 325 31.58 33.89 -41.50
C GLY A 325 32.94 33.80 -42.21
N GLY A 326 33.73 32.76 -41.96
CA GLY A 326 34.90 32.41 -42.80
C GLY A 326 36.22 33.05 -42.40
N CYS A 327 36.31 33.60 -41.19
CA CYS A 327 37.56 34.08 -40.60
C CYS A 327 38.41 32.93 -40.06
N GLU A 328 39.71 32.94 -40.37
CA GLU A 328 40.68 32.01 -39.80
C GLU A 328 41.21 32.58 -38.48
N VAL A 329 41.14 31.78 -37.41
CA VAL A 329 41.57 32.16 -36.05
C VAL A 329 42.47 31.07 -35.47
N VAL A 330 43.49 31.49 -34.73
CA VAL A 330 44.51 30.62 -34.15
C VAL A 330 44.45 30.68 -32.63
N SER A 331 44.66 29.54 -31.96
CA SER A 331 44.69 29.48 -30.50
C SER A 331 45.94 30.12 -29.92
N ASP A 332 45.92 30.37 -28.61
CA ASP A 332 47.16 30.53 -27.85
C ASP A 332 47.89 29.19 -27.71
N THR A 333 49.16 29.27 -27.32
CA THR A 333 50.05 28.12 -27.11
C THR A 333 49.66 27.30 -25.88
N PHE A 334 49.54 25.99 -26.03
CA PHE A 334 49.28 25.02 -24.95
C PHE A 334 50.46 24.05 -24.76
N GLN A 335 50.92 23.83 -23.53
CA GLN A 335 52.13 23.04 -23.24
C GLN A 335 51.82 21.75 -22.46
N ILE A 336 52.34 20.62 -22.93
CA ILE A 336 52.28 19.32 -22.22
C ILE A 336 53.68 18.93 -21.71
N ASN A 337 53.85 18.89 -20.38
CA ASN A 337 55.17 18.74 -19.72
C ASN A 337 55.48 17.34 -19.15
N CYS A 338 54.67 16.32 -19.42
CA CYS A 338 54.73 15.05 -18.66
C CYS A 338 55.84 14.08 -19.11
N LEU A 339 56.49 13.39 -18.16
CA LEU A 339 57.67 12.53 -18.40
C LEU A 339 57.34 11.09 -18.87
N SER A 340 56.23 10.49 -18.42
CA SER A 340 55.79 9.14 -18.85
C SER A 340 54.37 8.76 -18.37
N PHE A 341 53.60 8.09 -19.24
CA PHE A 341 52.30 7.52 -18.90
C PHE A 341 52.42 6.39 -17.85
N PRO A 342 51.42 6.19 -16.98
CA PRO A 342 51.43 5.11 -16.00
C PRO A 342 51.22 3.74 -16.70
N GLU A 343 52.19 2.83 -16.61
CA GLU A 343 52.04 1.44 -17.03
C GLU A 343 51.50 0.58 -15.86
N ILE A 344 50.46 -0.22 -16.10
CA ILE A 344 49.81 -1.09 -15.12
C ILE A 344 49.49 -2.46 -15.75
N SER A 345 49.73 -3.55 -15.01
CA SER A 345 49.22 -4.88 -15.32
C SER A 345 49.03 -5.72 -14.05
N LEU A 346 47.80 -6.13 -13.77
CA LEU A 346 47.40 -7.04 -12.69
C LEU A 346 47.64 -8.52 -13.05
N GLY A 347 48.02 -8.81 -14.29
CA GLY A 347 48.28 -10.16 -14.80
C GLY A 347 47.04 -10.84 -15.41
N PRO A 348 47.17 -12.09 -15.87
CA PRO A 348 46.05 -12.84 -16.46
C PRO A 348 45.08 -13.37 -15.40
N ASP A 349 43.87 -13.70 -15.83
CA ASP A 349 42.86 -14.36 -14.99
C ASP A 349 43.43 -15.61 -14.31
N THR A 350 43.18 -15.72 -13.00
CA THR A 350 43.91 -16.67 -12.13
C THR A 350 42.96 -17.49 -11.26
N LEU A 351 43.25 -18.79 -11.18
CA LEU A 351 42.56 -19.75 -10.30
C LEU A 351 43.40 -19.94 -9.02
N VAL A 352 42.79 -19.73 -7.85
CA VAL A 352 43.42 -19.74 -6.52
C VAL A 352 42.78 -20.80 -5.64
N CYS A 353 43.58 -21.45 -4.78
CA CYS A 353 43.04 -22.44 -3.85
C CYS A 353 42.16 -21.81 -2.77
N ARG A 354 41.04 -22.46 -2.47
CA ARG A 354 40.17 -22.11 -1.34
C ARG A 354 41.00 -21.92 -0.05
N ARG A 355 40.77 -20.81 0.66
CA ARG A 355 41.46 -20.38 1.90
C ARG A 355 42.87 -19.78 1.73
N ASN A 356 43.41 -19.75 0.52
CA ASN A 356 44.56 -18.90 0.25
C ASN A 356 44.08 -17.46 0.00
N THR A 357 45.02 -16.53 -0.04
CA THR A 357 44.78 -15.17 -0.54
C THR A 357 45.70 -14.91 -1.73
N LEU A 358 45.29 -14.01 -2.62
CA LEU A 358 46.12 -13.48 -3.69
C LEU A 358 46.36 -12.00 -3.41
N THR A 359 47.62 -11.55 -3.46
CA THR A 359 47.95 -10.13 -3.37
C THR A 359 48.21 -9.58 -4.76
N LEU A 360 47.37 -8.66 -5.21
CA LEU A 360 47.56 -7.89 -6.43
C LEU A 360 48.44 -6.67 -6.13
N ASN A 361 49.27 -6.28 -7.09
CA ASN A 361 50.16 -5.13 -6.95
C ASN A 361 50.08 -4.25 -8.21
N ALA A 362 49.71 -2.99 -8.02
CA ALA A 362 49.56 -2.03 -9.11
C ALA A 362 50.90 -1.42 -9.58
N ASN A 363 51.97 -1.46 -8.77
CA ASN A 363 53.36 -1.07 -9.12
C ASN A 363 53.49 0.03 -10.19
N SER A 364 53.15 1.27 -9.85
CA SER A 364 53.33 2.43 -10.74
C SER A 364 53.98 3.59 -9.98
N ASP A 365 55.14 4.06 -10.45
CA ASP A 365 55.90 5.14 -9.84
C ASP A 365 55.17 6.49 -9.98
N ASN A 366 55.18 7.31 -8.91
CA ASN A 366 54.56 8.64 -8.87
C ASN A 366 53.07 8.69 -9.25
N SER A 367 52.34 7.59 -9.03
CA SER A 367 50.91 7.48 -9.30
C SER A 367 50.09 7.38 -8.01
N THR A 368 48.82 7.77 -8.07
CA THR A 368 47.81 7.46 -7.06
C THR A 368 46.96 6.29 -7.49
N PHE A 369 46.46 5.51 -6.53
CA PHE A 369 45.67 4.30 -6.76
C PHE A 369 44.25 4.47 -6.19
N GLU A 370 43.27 3.90 -6.88
CA GLU A 370 41.89 3.75 -6.40
C GLU A 370 41.37 2.36 -6.84
N TRP A 371 41.23 1.46 -5.87
CA TRP A 371 40.63 0.14 -6.09
C TRP A 371 39.10 0.21 -6.08
N GLN A 372 38.45 -0.87 -6.49
CA GLN A 372 36.98 -0.96 -6.53
C GLN A 372 36.26 -0.73 -5.19
N ASP A 373 36.99 -0.84 -4.07
CA ASP A 373 36.50 -0.56 -2.72
C ASP A 373 36.91 0.82 -2.18
N GLN A 374 37.44 1.70 -3.03
CA GLN A 374 37.94 3.04 -2.72
C GLN A 374 39.22 3.06 -1.89
N SER A 375 39.89 1.92 -1.69
CA SER A 375 41.23 1.90 -1.09
C SER A 375 42.28 2.45 -2.05
N SER A 376 43.37 3.00 -1.50
CA SER A 376 44.41 3.72 -2.24
C SER A 376 45.83 3.16 -2.06
N ASP A 377 45.96 1.99 -1.44
CA ASP A 377 47.25 1.30 -1.34
C ASP A 377 47.65 0.74 -2.71
N SER A 378 48.94 0.62 -2.95
CA SER A 378 49.51 -0.07 -4.13
C SER A 378 49.21 -1.58 -4.16
N LEU A 379 48.89 -2.15 -3.00
CA LEU A 379 48.60 -3.58 -2.82
C LEU A 379 47.12 -3.84 -2.52
N TYR A 380 46.58 -4.93 -3.07
CA TYR A 380 45.20 -5.37 -2.81
C TYR A 380 45.14 -6.86 -2.47
N ILE A 381 44.46 -7.22 -1.39
CA ILE A 381 44.32 -8.62 -0.96
C ILE A 381 42.98 -9.17 -1.41
N VAL A 382 43.03 -10.16 -2.31
CA VAL A 382 41.89 -10.90 -2.83
C VAL A 382 41.65 -12.16 -2.01
N SER A 383 40.41 -12.33 -1.53
CA SER A 383 39.98 -13.49 -0.74
C SER A 383 38.67 -14.13 -1.22
N GLU A 384 38.03 -13.56 -2.25
CA GLU A 384 36.77 -14.04 -2.80
C GLU A 384 36.83 -14.11 -4.34
N THR A 385 35.96 -14.92 -4.94
CA THR A 385 35.86 -15.02 -6.41
C THR A 385 35.23 -13.74 -6.96
N GLY A 386 35.87 -13.11 -7.94
CA GLY A 386 35.35 -11.88 -8.52
C GLY A 386 36.29 -11.22 -9.53
N VAL A 387 35.81 -10.13 -10.12
CA VAL A 387 36.63 -9.22 -10.93
C VAL A 387 37.17 -8.13 -10.01
N TYR A 388 38.48 -7.94 -10.05
CA TYR A 388 39.20 -6.93 -9.29
C TYR A 388 39.80 -5.92 -10.26
N TRP A 389 39.73 -4.63 -9.94
CA TRP A 389 40.26 -3.59 -10.82
C TRP A 389 40.88 -2.44 -10.03
N VAL A 390 41.89 -1.80 -10.60
CA VAL A 390 42.53 -0.61 -10.03
C VAL A 390 42.56 0.50 -11.05
N LYS A 391 42.23 1.70 -10.61
CA LYS A 391 42.45 2.94 -11.34
C LYS A 391 43.77 3.55 -10.87
N VAL A 392 44.65 3.86 -11.80
CA VAL A 392 45.97 4.45 -11.55
C VAL A 392 46.02 5.81 -12.23
N THR A 393 46.30 6.87 -11.47
CA THR A 393 46.33 8.24 -11.96
C THR A 393 47.70 8.87 -11.70
N ASN A 394 48.28 9.49 -12.73
CA ASN A 394 49.42 10.38 -12.58
C ASN A 394 49.16 11.72 -13.32
N GLU A 395 50.15 12.60 -13.40
CA GLU A 395 50.02 13.91 -14.06
C GLU A 395 49.70 13.81 -15.58
N CYS A 396 50.01 12.69 -16.22
CA CYS A 396 49.78 12.50 -17.66
C CYS A 396 48.38 11.93 -17.95
N ALA A 397 47.95 10.92 -17.19
CA ALA A 397 46.76 10.14 -17.51
C ALA A 397 46.17 9.39 -16.32
N THR A 398 44.96 8.90 -16.53
CA THR A 398 44.30 7.90 -15.68
C THR A 398 44.09 6.63 -16.50
N VAL A 399 44.58 5.50 -16.00
CA VAL A 399 44.45 4.18 -16.64
C VAL A 399 43.77 3.20 -15.68
N ILE A 400 43.09 2.19 -16.22
CA ILE A 400 42.42 1.14 -15.44
C ILE A 400 42.87 -0.22 -15.96
N ASP A 401 43.12 -1.16 -15.06
CA ASP A 401 43.31 -2.57 -15.39
C ASP A 401 42.47 -3.48 -14.49
N SER A 402 42.12 -4.67 -14.98
CA SER A 402 41.25 -5.62 -14.28
C SER A 402 41.71 -7.08 -14.43
N ILE A 403 41.46 -7.88 -13.40
CA ILE A 403 41.74 -9.33 -13.36
C ILE A 403 40.53 -10.10 -12.81
N TYR A 404 40.17 -11.23 -13.41
CA TYR A 404 39.23 -12.18 -12.81
C TYR A 404 39.97 -13.21 -11.96
N VAL A 405 39.62 -13.28 -10.68
CA VAL A 405 40.15 -14.25 -9.73
C VAL A 405 39.06 -15.24 -9.36
N GLN A 406 39.32 -16.52 -9.59
CA GLN A 406 38.41 -17.60 -9.23
C GLN A 406 39.01 -18.44 -8.10
N PHE A 407 38.25 -18.71 -7.04
CA PHE A 407 38.65 -19.66 -6.00
C PHE A 407 38.10 -21.06 -6.29
N THR A 408 38.92 -22.10 -6.05
CA THR A 408 38.47 -23.49 -6.18
C THR A 408 37.36 -23.82 -5.17
N LYS A 409 36.46 -24.73 -5.55
CA LYS A 409 35.40 -25.26 -4.67
C LYS A 409 35.86 -26.59 -4.05
N ASP A 410 35.32 -26.91 -2.87
CA ASP A 410 35.46 -28.26 -2.34
C ASP A 410 34.60 -29.23 -3.19
N LEU A 411 35.04 -30.48 -3.28
CA LEU A 411 34.26 -31.54 -3.90
C LEU A 411 33.14 -31.95 -2.95
N ASP A 412 31.90 -31.82 -3.41
CA ASP A 412 30.69 -32.19 -2.69
C ASP A 412 29.72 -32.85 -3.67
N LEU A 413 29.43 -34.13 -3.46
CA LEU A 413 28.50 -34.95 -4.23
C LEU A 413 27.06 -34.86 -3.68
N GLY A 414 26.86 -34.10 -2.60
CA GLY A 414 25.58 -33.94 -1.92
C GLY A 414 25.34 -34.98 -0.84
N LYS A 415 24.12 -34.98 -0.30
CA LYS A 415 23.69 -35.91 0.76
C LYS A 415 23.24 -37.24 0.16
N ASP A 416 23.34 -38.30 0.94
CA ASP A 416 22.75 -39.61 0.63
C ASP A 416 21.29 -39.46 0.17
N THR A 417 20.95 -40.10 -0.95
CA THR A 417 19.70 -39.86 -1.68
C THR A 417 18.99 -41.17 -2.03
N ALA A 418 17.66 -41.20 -1.88
CA ALA A 418 16.81 -42.29 -2.31
C ALA A 418 15.93 -41.87 -3.50
N LEU A 419 15.82 -42.74 -4.50
CA LEU A 419 15.13 -42.51 -5.79
C LEU A 419 14.25 -43.70 -6.13
N CYS A 420 13.38 -43.56 -7.14
CA CYS A 420 12.55 -44.67 -7.58
C CYS A 420 13.25 -45.57 -8.60
N GLN A 421 13.07 -46.89 -8.50
CA GLN A 421 13.60 -47.87 -9.43
C GLN A 421 13.28 -47.50 -10.90
N GLY A 422 14.31 -47.48 -11.75
CA GLY A 422 14.21 -47.09 -13.16
C GLY A 422 14.54 -45.63 -13.47
N MET A 423 14.77 -44.79 -12.44
CA MET A 423 15.32 -43.45 -12.62
C MET A 423 16.83 -43.48 -12.86
N VAL A 424 17.36 -42.41 -13.45
CA VAL A 424 18.80 -42.16 -13.61
C VAL A 424 19.15 -40.95 -12.75
N PHE A 425 20.22 -41.05 -11.96
CA PHE A 425 20.76 -39.94 -11.17
C PHE A 425 22.11 -39.52 -11.72
N LEU A 426 22.24 -38.24 -12.09
CA LEU A 426 23.47 -37.70 -12.65
C LEU A 426 24.26 -36.97 -11.56
N LEU A 427 25.43 -37.48 -11.21
CA LEU A 427 26.39 -36.80 -10.34
C LEU A 427 27.31 -35.92 -11.20
N GLU A 428 27.28 -34.59 -11.03
CA GLU A 428 28.07 -33.64 -11.83
C GLU A 428 28.59 -32.47 -10.96
N PRO A 429 29.65 -32.68 -10.15
CA PRO A 429 30.24 -31.63 -9.33
C PRO A 429 30.96 -30.56 -10.18
N ASP A 430 30.59 -29.29 -9.99
CA ASP A 430 31.19 -28.13 -10.67
C ASP A 430 32.54 -27.73 -10.04
N ILE A 431 33.61 -28.43 -10.44
CA ILE A 431 34.99 -28.14 -10.04
C ILE A 431 35.80 -27.65 -11.26
N PRO A 432 35.92 -26.32 -11.46
CA PRO A 432 36.69 -25.73 -12.56
C PRO A 432 38.15 -26.20 -12.56
N GLY A 433 38.62 -26.68 -13.71
CA GLY A 433 40.01 -27.14 -13.89
C GLY A 433 40.37 -28.46 -13.19
N GLY A 434 39.40 -29.13 -12.54
CA GLY A 434 39.62 -30.42 -11.90
C GLY A 434 39.56 -31.60 -12.88
N THR A 435 40.42 -32.58 -12.68
CA THR A 435 40.34 -33.90 -13.34
C THR A 435 39.71 -34.92 -12.38
N PHE A 436 38.72 -35.66 -12.86
CA PHE A 436 37.91 -36.57 -12.03
C PHE A 436 38.32 -38.04 -12.19
N LEU A 437 38.16 -38.80 -11.11
CA LEU A 437 38.14 -40.26 -11.08
C LEU A 437 36.93 -40.71 -10.26
N TRP A 438 36.04 -41.48 -10.87
CA TRP A 438 34.83 -41.99 -10.24
C TRP A 438 35.01 -43.41 -9.70
N SER A 439 34.08 -43.84 -8.85
CA SER A 439 34.05 -45.17 -8.24
C SER A 439 33.96 -46.33 -9.23
N ASP A 440 33.47 -46.11 -10.44
CA ASP A 440 33.43 -47.09 -11.53
C ASP A 440 34.71 -47.10 -12.38
N GLY A 441 35.68 -46.24 -12.06
CA GLY A 441 36.94 -46.06 -12.79
C GLY A 441 36.85 -45.07 -13.96
N SER A 442 35.69 -44.47 -14.22
CA SER A 442 35.53 -43.46 -15.27
C SER A 442 36.15 -42.11 -14.87
N THR A 443 36.43 -41.26 -15.85
CA THR A 443 37.08 -39.94 -15.66
C THR A 443 36.29 -38.79 -16.28
N GLY A 444 35.00 -39.00 -16.58
CA GLY A 444 34.12 -37.96 -17.09
C GLY A 444 33.86 -36.87 -16.06
N LYS A 445 33.34 -35.71 -16.48
CA LYS A 445 32.89 -34.66 -15.54
C LYS A 445 31.65 -35.07 -14.74
N SER A 446 30.97 -36.12 -15.15
CA SER A 446 29.78 -36.65 -14.50
C SER A 446 29.76 -38.18 -14.48
N LEU A 447 28.93 -38.73 -13.60
CA LEU A 447 28.63 -40.15 -13.48
C LEU A 447 27.12 -40.39 -13.47
N GLU A 448 26.64 -41.27 -14.35
CA GLU A 448 25.25 -41.74 -14.33
C GLU A 448 25.09 -42.93 -13.38
N VAL A 449 24.25 -42.75 -12.37
CA VAL A 449 23.95 -43.74 -11.34
C VAL A 449 22.57 -44.33 -11.60
N THR A 450 22.52 -45.66 -11.76
CA THR A 450 21.30 -46.42 -12.08
C THR A 450 21.05 -47.61 -11.14
N SER A 451 21.94 -47.84 -10.18
CA SER A 451 21.83 -48.95 -9.23
C SER A 451 22.18 -48.50 -7.81
N THR A 452 21.61 -49.19 -6.82
CA THR A 452 21.86 -48.91 -5.40
C THR A 452 23.33 -49.18 -5.05
N GLY A 453 24.00 -48.24 -4.40
CA GLY A 453 25.40 -48.39 -4.02
C GLY A 453 26.03 -47.14 -3.40
N LEU A 454 27.28 -47.29 -2.98
CA LEU A 454 28.15 -46.20 -2.57
C LEU A 454 28.95 -45.72 -3.79
N TYR A 455 28.79 -44.46 -4.14
CA TYR A 455 29.51 -43.80 -5.21
C TYR A 455 30.47 -42.78 -4.61
N TRP A 456 31.62 -42.59 -5.25
CA TRP A 456 32.59 -41.59 -4.83
C TRP A 456 33.26 -40.97 -6.05
N ALA A 457 33.71 -39.74 -5.88
CA ALA A 457 34.51 -39.01 -6.84
C ALA A 457 35.79 -38.56 -6.15
N GLU A 458 36.89 -38.63 -6.87
CA GLU A 458 38.15 -38.00 -6.53
C GLU A 458 38.46 -36.94 -7.58
N VAL A 459 38.73 -35.72 -7.15
CA VAL A 459 39.14 -34.62 -8.03
C VAL A 459 40.58 -34.24 -7.72
N ALA A 460 41.39 -34.12 -8.76
CA ALA A 460 42.73 -33.57 -8.69
C ALA A 460 42.75 -32.22 -9.43
N ASP A 461 43.21 -31.18 -8.77
CA ASP A 461 43.45 -29.85 -9.37
C ASP A 461 44.76 -29.26 -8.85
N LEU A 462 45.02 -27.98 -9.14
CA LEU A 462 46.20 -27.26 -8.65
C LEU A 462 46.31 -27.19 -7.11
N CYS A 463 45.24 -27.52 -6.38
CA CYS A 463 45.18 -27.51 -4.93
C CYS A 463 45.35 -28.91 -4.32
N GLY A 464 45.62 -29.92 -5.15
CA GLY A 464 45.81 -31.30 -4.76
C GLY A 464 44.58 -32.17 -4.98
N THR A 465 44.60 -33.36 -4.38
CA THR A 465 43.56 -34.37 -4.54
C THR A 465 42.55 -34.33 -3.39
N ARG A 466 41.26 -34.32 -3.71
CA ARG A 466 40.14 -34.36 -2.74
C ARG A 466 39.15 -35.44 -3.15
N ARG A 467 38.51 -36.08 -2.17
CA ARG A 467 37.55 -37.16 -2.40
C ARG A 467 36.27 -36.92 -1.60
N ASP A 468 35.13 -37.21 -2.21
CA ASP A 468 33.83 -37.23 -1.53
C ASP A 468 32.99 -38.44 -1.99
N SER A 469 32.01 -38.84 -1.19
CA SER A 469 31.19 -40.03 -1.42
C SER A 469 29.73 -39.83 -1.06
N ILE A 470 28.83 -40.49 -1.80
CA ILE A 470 27.38 -40.46 -1.65
C ILE A 470 26.79 -41.87 -1.75
N HIS A 471 25.88 -42.22 -0.85
CA HIS A 471 25.04 -43.41 -0.98
C HIS A 471 23.78 -43.08 -1.80
N VAL A 472 23.57 -43.84 -2.86
CA VAL A 472 22.36 -43.75 -3.70
C VAL A 472 21.57 -45.03 -3.54
N LYS A 473 20.27 -44.90 -3.23
CA LYS A 473 19.34 -46.03 -3.06
C LYS A 473 18.19 -45.92 -4.03
N PHE A 474 17.86 -47.01 -4.72
CA PHE A 474 16.66 -47.11 -5.54
C PHE A 474 15.61 -47.98 -4.83
N ASP A 475 14.46 -47.37 -4.50
CA ASP A 475 13.32 -48.00 -3.85
C ASP A 475 12.26 -48.42 -4.88
N ASN A 476 11.45 -49.42 -4.53
CA ASN A 476 10.27 -49.80 -5.31
C ASN A 476 9.04 -48.96 -4.88
N PRO A 477 8.03 -48.77 -5.76
CA PRO A 477 6.78 -48.12 -5.38
C PRO A 477 6.09 -48.84 -4.22
N VAL A 478 5.50 -48.07 -3.30
CA VAL A 478 4.72 -48.64 -2.19
C VAL A 478 3.39 -49.20 -2.69
N SER A 479 2.98 -50.33 -2.10
CA SER A 479 1.63 -50.91 -2.27
C SER A 479 0.92 -50.92 -0.91
N LEU A 480 -0.34 -50.51 -0.89
CA LEU A 480 -1.14 -50.39 0.34
C LEU A 480 -2.55 -50.94 0.09
N ASP A 481 -2.97 -51.85 0.97
CA ASP A 481 -4.32 -52.41 1.03
C ASP A 481 -4.58 -52.83 2.50
N LEU A 482 -5.46 -52.10 3.19
CA LEU A 482 -5.85 -52.36 4.58
C LEU A 482 -6.94 -53.44 4.71
N GLY A 483 -7.45 -53.97 3.60
CA GLY A 483 -8.54 -54.96 3.56
C GLY A 483 -9.94 -54.35 3.56
N ASN A 484 -10.96 -55.17 3.78
CA ASN A 484 -12.37 -54.76 3.75
C ASN A 484 -12.88 -54.27 5.11
N ASP A 485 -13.78 -53.28 5.09
CA ASP A 485 -14.53 -52.80 6.25
C ASP A 485 -15.08 -53.93 7.12
N THR A 486 -14.95 -53.81 8.44
CA THR A 486 -15.24 -54.90 9.38
C THR A 486 -16.03 -54.40 10.60
N THR A 487 -16.91 -55.25 11.13
CA THR A 487 -17.60 -55.03 12.42
C THR A 487 -16.99 -55.94 13.49
N LEU A 488 -16.58 -55.37 14.62
CA LEU A 488 -15.96 -56.07 15.74
C LEU A 488 -16.89 -56.21 16.95
N CYS A 489 -16.56 -57.10 17.87
CA CYS A 489 -17.28 -57.23 19.13
C CYS A 489 -16.78 -56.26 20.20
N PRO A 490 -17.63 -55.84 21.17
CA PRO A 490 -17.21 -54.95 22.24
C PRO A 490 -15.96 -55.46 22.97
N GLY A 491 -14.90 -54.65 22.97
CA GLY A 491 -13.62 -54.97 23.63
C GLY A 491 -12.57 -55.67 22.76
N GLU A 492 -12.88 -56.06 21.53
CA GLU A 492 -11.88 -56.56 20.58
C GLU A 492 -10.98 -55.43 20.05
N VAL A 493 -9.77 -55.78 19.64
CA VAL A 493 -8.81 -54.86 19.03
C VAL A 493 -8.33 -55.44 17.70
N LEU A 494 -8.43 -54.67 16.62
CA LEU A 494 -7.89 -55.02 15.30
C LEU A 494 -6.57 -54.30 15.07
N VAL A 495 -5.59 -54.96 14.46
CA VAL A 495 -4.31 -54.34 14.07
C VAL A 495 -4.28 -54.18 12.56
N LEU A 496 -4.21 -52.93 12.09
CA LEU A 496 -4.00 -52.60 10.68
C LEU A 496 -2.49 -52.55 10.40
N ASP A 497 -2.05 -53.23 9.34
CA ASP A 497 -0.65 -53.30 8.93
C ASP A 497 -0.46 -52.58 7.58
N ALA A 498 0.29 -51.48 7.58
CA ALA A 498 0.60 -50.70 6.39
C ALA A 498 2.06 -50.91 5.92
N SER A 499 2.79 -51.87 6.50
CA SER A 499 4.24 -52.01 6.37
C SER A 499 4.73 -52.05 4.91
N ASN A 500 5.65 -51.14 4.60
CA ASN A 500 6.36 -51.04 3.33
C ASN A 500 7.84 -50.68 3.59
N ASP A 501 8.74 -51.22 2.77
CA ASP A 501 10.18 -50.93 2.90
C ASP A 501 10.49 -49.45 2.64
N ASN A 502 11.25 -48.83 3.54
CA ASN A 502 11.70 -47.43 3.45
C ASN A 502 10.58 -46.40 3.28
N ALA A 503 9.38 -46.75 3.73
CA ALA A 503 8.24 -45.85 3.72
C ALA A 503 8.08 -45.13 5.07
N THR A 504 7.46 -43.96 4.99
CA THR A 504 6.97 -43.20 6.13
C THR A 504 5.44 -43.30 6.16
N TYR A 505 4.89 -43.27 7.38
CA TYR A 505 3.47 -43.46 7.63
C TYR A 505 2.90 -42.22 8.30
N GLN A 506 1.67 -41.90 7.97
CA GLN A 506 0.89 -40.89 8.68
C GLN A 506 -0.54 -41.39 8.82
N TRP A 507 -0.90 -41.77 10.04
CA TRP A 507 -2.26 -42.15 10.40
C TRP A 507 -3.12 -40.92 10.67
N GLN A 508 -4.44 -41.11 10.73
CA GLN A 508 -5.42 -40.06 11.02
C GLN A 508 -5.18 -39.30 12.34
N ASP A 509 -4.48 -39.91 13.30
CA ASP A 509 -4.13 -39.31 14.59
C ASP A 509 -2.73 -38.69 14.63
N GLY A 510 -2.02 -38.71 13.50
CA GLY A 510 -0.65 -38.20 13.36
C GLY A 510 0.44 -39.18 13.78
N SER A 511 0.10 -40.40 14.20
CA SER A 511 1.10 -41.44 14.48
C SER A 511 1.81 -41.90 13.19
N THR A 512 3.04 -42.40 13.35
CA THR A 512 3.96 -42.71 12.24
C THR A 512 4.46 -44.16 12.24
N ALA A 513 3.91 -45.00 13.10
CA ALA A 513 4.24 -46.43 13.13
C ALA A 513 3.63 -47.14 11.90
N PRO A 514 4.23 -48.23 11.40
CA PRO A 514 3.67 -49.02 10.29
C PRO A 514 2.38 -49.79 10.67
N PHE A 515 2.10 -49.93 11.97
CA PHE A 515 0.90 -50.61 12.48
C PHE A 515 -0.02 -49.65 13.22
N TYR A 516 -1.33 -49.92 13.19
CA TYR A 516 -2.33 -49.17 13.94
C TYR A 516 -3.28 -50.09 14.71
N HIS A 517 -3.46 -49.81 16.01
CA HIS A 517 -4.39 -50.56 16.86
C HIS A 517 -5.75 -49.87 16.90
N VAL A 518 -6.76 -50.54 16.36
CA VAL A 518 -8.15 -50.08 16.33
C VAL A 518 -8.91 -50.62 17.54
N SER A 519 -9.30 -49.74 18.46
CA SER A 519 -10.06 -50.06 19.67
C SER A 519 -11.38 -49.29 19.82
N SER A 520 -11.75 -48.51 18.80
CA SER A 520 -13.00 -47.71 18.78
C SER A 520 -13.64 -47.74 17.40
N ARG A 521 -14.95 -47.47 17.34
CA ARG A 521 -15.64 -47.32 16.05
C ARG A 521 -15.12 -46.09 15.30
N GLY A 522 -15.01 -46.17 13.97
CA GLY A 522 -14.60 -45.04 13.15
C GLY A 522 -14.00 -45.42 11.82
N ASN A 523 -13.58 -44.39 11.08
CA ASN A 523 -12.84 -44.52 9.84
C ASN A 523 -11.35 -44.28 10.13
N TYR A 524 -10.52 -45.20 9.68
CA TYR A 524 -9.07 -45.19 9.83
C TYR A 524 -8.44 -44.91 8.47
N THR A 525 -7.41 -44.07 8.46
CA THR A 525 -6.71 -43.71 7.23
C THR A 525 -5.22 -43.67 7.47
N VAL A 526 -4.46 -44.18 6.50
CA VAL A 526 -3.00 -44.09 6.52
C VAL A 526 -2.48 -43.62 5.18
N ARG A 527 -1.64 -42.60 5.21
CA ARG A 527 -0.83 -42.20 4.07
C ARG A 527 0.53 -42.88 4.18
N VAL A 528 0.89 -43.66 3.18
CA VAL A 528 2.19 -44.32 3.06
C VAL A 528 2.97 -43.64 1.95
N THR A 529 4.17 -43.15 2.26
CA THR A 529 4.99 -42.37 1.32
C THR A 529 6.43 -42.85 1.33
N ASN A 530 7.01 -43.07 0.15
CA ASN A 530 8.45 -43.26 -0.05
C ASN A 530 8.96 -42.39 -1.22
N ALA A 531 10.20 -42.63 -1.68
CA ALA A 531 10.81 -41.89 -2.78
C ALA A 531 10.07 -42.01 -4.14
N CYS A 532 9.23 -43.03 -4.32
CA CYS A 532 8.48 -43.27 -5.56
C CYS A 532 7.10 -42.59 -5.59
N ASN A 533 6.30 -42.80 -4.54
CA ASN A 533 4.89 -42.42 -4.54
C ASN A 533 4.33 -42.23 -3.12
N SER A 534 3.18 -41.57 -3.04
CA SER A 534 2.37 -41.42 -1.83
C SER A 534 0.98 -41.99 -2.09
N ILE A 535 0.59 -43.01 -1.35
CA ILE A 535 -0.72 -43.67 -1.44
C ILE A 535 -1.49 -43.49 -0.14
N LEU A 536 -2.82 -43.43 -0.25
CA LEU A 536 -3.75 -43.28 0.87
C LEU A 536 -4.80 -44.38 0.77
N ASP A 537 -5.11 -45.02 1.89
CA ASP A 537 -6.19 -46.01 1.99
C ASP A 537 -7.12 -45.71 3.17
N TYR A 538 -8.35 -46.20 3.09
CA TYR A 538 -9.44 -45.99 4.04
C TYR A 538 -9.98 -47.32 4.54
N PHE A 539 -10.17 -47.46 5.84
CA PHE A 539 -10.72 -48.66 6.46
C PHE A 539 -11.75 -48.29 7.53
N LYS A 540 -12.97 -48.82 7.44
CA LYS A 540 -14.03 -48.54 8.41
C LYS A 540 -14.21 -49.69 9.40
N VAL A 541 -14.27 -49.34 10.68
CA VAL A 541 -14.60 -50.27 11.77
C VAL A 541 -15.87 -49.84 12.48
N GLU A 542 -16.82 -50.77 12.57
CA GLU A 542 -18.02 -50.68 13.40
C GLU A 542 -17.93 -51.66 14.58
N TYR A 543 -18.76 -51.46 15.60
CA TYR A 543 -18.86 -52.39 16.74
C TYR A 543 -20.31 -52.84 16.92
N HIS A 544 -20.52 -54.09 17.34
CA HIS A 544 -21.82 -54.55 17.79
C HIS A 544 -22.27 -53.80 19.05
N ASN A 545 -23.59 -53.57 19.17
CA ASN A 545 -24.15 -52.92 20.35
C ASN A 545 -23.94 -53.80 21.60
N GLN A 546 -23.34 -53.23 22.63
CA GLN A 546 -23.24 -53.89 23.93
C GLN A 546 -24.65 -54.08 24.53
N LEU A 547 -24.86 -55.22 25.22
CA LEU A 547 -26.06 -55.47 26.00
C LEU A 547 -26.11 -54.51 27.20
N ASN A 548 -27.20 -53.75 27.34
CA ASN A 548 -27.40 -52.78 28.42
C ASN A 548 -28.90 -52.65 28.75
N LEU A 549 -29.29 -52.92 29.99
CA LEU A 549 -30.64 -52.83 30.55
C LEU A 549 -30.95 -51.45 31.15
N GLY A 550 -29.97 -50.55 31.18
CA GLY A 550 -30.07 -49.22 31.78
C GLY A 550 -29.56 -49.17 33.21
N SER A 551 -29.70 -48.01 33.85
CA SER A 551 -29.41 -47.83 35.28
C SER A 551 -30.53 -48.38 36.16
N ASP A 552 -30.23 -48.58 37.44
CA ASP A 552 -31.24 -48.92 38.45
C ASP A 552 -32.40 -47.90 38.48
N MET A 553 -33.61 -48.39 38.75
CA MET A 553 -34.87 -47.64 38.58
C MET A 553 -35.69 -47.63 39.87
N ASP A 554 -36.23 -46.46 40.21
CA ASP A 554 -37.22 -46.25 41.28
C ASP A 554 -38.59 -45.93 40.64
N LEU A 555 -39.56 -46.85 40.77
CA LEU A 555 -40.92 -46.73 40.24
C LEU A 555 -41.94 -46.45 41.36
N CYS A 556 -43.12 -45.93 41.04
CA CYS A 556 -44.22 -45.80 42.01
C CYS A 556 -45.14 -47.02 41.98
N ASP A 557 -45.83 -47.31 43.09
CA ASP A 557 -46.77 -48.44 43.17
C ASP A 557 -47.79 -48.41 42.02
N GLY A 558 -47.80 -49.49 41.23
CA GLY A 558 -48.67 -49.63 40.05
C GLY A 558 -48.01 -49.29 38.71
N ASP A 559 -46.83 -48.65 38.71
CA ASP A 559 -46.05 -48.41 37.50
C ASP A 559 -45.46 -49.72 36.95
N GLN A 560 -45.32 -49.80 35.62
CA GLN A 560 -44.70 -50.92 34.93
C GLN A 560 -43.58 -50.42 34.02
N GLN A 561 -42.51 -51.22 33.88
CA GLN A 561 -41.38 -50.92 32.99
C GLN A 561 -41.11 -52.09 32.02
N LEU A 562 -40.98 -51.79 30.73
CA LEU A 562 -40.57 -52.76 29.72
C LEU A 562 -39.05 -52.64 29.48
N LEU A 563 -38.29 -53.72 29.70
CA LEU A 563 -36.88 -53.83 29.36
C LEU A 563 -36.75 -54.48 27.98
N GLU A 564 -36.07 -53.84 27.02
CA GLU A 564 -35.92 -54.33 25.64
C GLU A 564 -34.44 -54.46 25.25
N VAL A 565 -34.05 -55.60 24.67
CA VAL A 565 -32.64 -55.92 24.35
C VAL A 565 -32.46 -56.56 22.97
N TYR A 566 -33.40 -56.31 22.06
CA TYR A 566 -33.48 -56.94 20.75
C TYR A 566 -32.26 -56.67 19.85
N ILE A 567 -31.69 -57.76 19.32
CA ILE A 567 -30.76 -57.85 18.21
C ILE A 567 -31.21 -59.00 17.30
N ASP A 568 -31.06 -58.82 15.98
CA ASP A 568 -31.42 -59.82 14.99
C ASP A 568 -30.58 -61.11 15.13
N GLY A 569 -31.23 -62.26 15.06
CA GLY A 569 -30.60 -63.58 15.19
C GLY A 569 -30.09 -63.97 16.59
N ALA A 570 -30.11 -63.07 17.58
CA ALA A 570 -29.68 -63.38 18.94
C ALA A 570 -30.70 -64.22 19.72
N THR A 571 -30.22 -65.01 20.68
CA THR A 571 -31.07 -65.74 21.63
C THR A 571 -30.96 -65.14 23.04
N TYR A 572 -32.04 -65.20 23.81
CA TYR A 572 -32.15 -64.55 25.12
C TYR A 572 -32.51 -65.55 26.21
N GLN A 573 -32.04 -65.28 27.42
CA GLN A 573 -32.42 -65.99 28.63
C GLN A 573 -32.47 -65.01 29.80
N TRP A 574 -33.67 -64.77 30.31
CA TRP A 574 -33.91 -63.96 31.51
C TRP A 574 -33.81 -64.79 32.78
N GLN A 575 -33.78 -64.13 33.93
CA GLN A 575 -33.67 -64.74 35.26
C GLN A 575 -34.73 -65.80 35.60
N ASN A 576 -35.90 -65.72 34.96
CA ASN A 576 -37.02 -66.67 35.14
C ASN A 576 -37.09 -67.74 34.02
N GLY A 577 -36.13 -67.76 33.10
CA GLY A 577 -36.11 -68.66 31.94
C GLY A 577 -36.88 -68.16 30.72
N ASN A 578 -37.45 -66.94 30.74
CA ASN A 578 -38.05 -66.32 29.55
C ASN A 578 -36.99 -66.11 28.45
N THR A 579 -37.36 -66.31 27.19
CA THR A 579 -36.49 -66.17 26.01
C THR A 579 -36.89 -65.04 25.06
N SER A 580 -37.86 -64.21 25.46
CA SER A 580 -38.27 -63.03 24.70
C SER A 580 -37.15 -61.97 24.66
N SER A 581 -37.14 -61.14 23.62
CA SER A 581 -36.23 -59.99 23.52
C SER A 581 -36.63 -58.82 24.44
N HIS A 582 -37.70 -58.98 25.21
CA HIS A 582 -38.19 -58.00 26.17
C HIS A 582 -38.70 -58.66 27.46
N TYR A 583 -38.74 -57.88 28.54
CA TYR A 583 -39.23 -58.30 29.85
C TYR A 583 -40.05 -57.19 30.51
N LEU A 584 -41.27 -57.50 30.96
CA LEU A 584 -42.12 -56.56 31.70
C LEU A 584 -41.85 -56.67 33.21
N VAL A 585 -41.43 -55.57 33.83
CA VAL A 585 -41.19 -55.44 35.27
C VAL A 585 -42.47 -54.95 35.94
N GLU A 586 -42.94 -55.72 36.92
CA GLU A 586 -44.17 -55.46 37.68
C GLU A 586 -43.95 -55.51 39.20
N GLN A 587 -42.74 -55.86 39.66
CA GLN A 587 -42.40 -56.02 41.08
C GLN A 587 -40.97 -55.54 41.35
N ALA A 588 -40.67 -55.20 42.60
CA ALA A 588 -39.31 -54.87 43.01
C ALA A 588 -38.40 -56.11 42.91
N GLY A 589 -37.18 -55.94 42.43
CA GLY A 589 -36.20 -57.01 42.32
C GLY A 589 -35.01 -56.68 41.42
N THR A 590 -34.08 -57.63 41.34
CA THR A 590 -32.96 -57.59 40.38
C THR A 590 -33.32 -58.39 39.15
N TYR A 591 -33.27 -57.73 37.99
CA TYR A 591 -33.54 -58.30 36.68
C TYR A 591 -32.23 -58.50 35.94
N TRP A 592 -32.07 -59.62 35.24
CA TRP A 592 -30.89 -59.87 34.42
C TRP A 592 -31.25 -60.66 33.18
N VAL A 593 -30.49 -60.43 32.11
CA VAL A 593 -30.62 -61.16 30.85
C VAL A 593 -29.26 -61.61 30.35
N GLN A 594 -29.21 -62.85 29.86
CA GLN A 594 -28.13 -63.37 29.04
C GLN A 594 -28.57 -63.35 27.58
N ARG A 595 -27.78 -62.71 26.73
CA ARG A 595 -27.99 -62.66 25.27
C ARG A 595 -26.83 -63.38 24.60
N THR A 596 -27.11 -64.37 23.74
CA THR A 596 -26.10 -64.97 22.86
C THR A 596 -26.23 -64.32 21.49
N ASP A 597 -25.30 -63.43 21.18
CA ASP A 597 -25.16 -62.82 19.86
C ASP A 597 -24.47 -63.81 18.90
N PRO A 598 -24.95 -64.02 17.67
CA PRO A 598 -24.36 -64.97 16.72
C PRO A 598 -22.91 -64.68 16.36
N GLN A 599 -22.48 -63.42 16.45
CA GLN A 599 -21.13 -62.97 16.12
C GLN A 599 -20.29 -62.73 17.38
N CYS A 600 -20.89 -62.21 18.45
CA CYS A 600 -20.18 -61.80 19.67
C CYS A 600 -20.30 -62.73 20.87
N GLY A 601 -21.00 -63.86 20.73
CA GLY A 601 -21.12 -64.85 21.79
C GLY A 601 -21.99 -64.37 22.96
N LEU A 602 -21.75 -64.94 24.15
CA LEU A 602 -22.58 -64.74 25.33
C LEU A 602 -22.26 -63.41 26.02
N GLN A 603 -23.28 -62.60 26.23
CA GLN A 603 -23.24 -61.33 26.96
C GLN A 603 -24.31 -61.33 28.06
N SER A 604 -24.08 -60.62 29.17
CA SER A 604 -25.03 -60.52 30.27
C SER A 604 -25.07 -59.13 30.87
N ASP A 605 -26.25 -58.70 31.32
CA ASP A 605 -26.41 -57.45 32.06
C ASP A 605 -27.49 -57.55 33.15
N THR A 606 -27.44 -56.64 34.14
CA THR A 606 -28.31 -56.64 35.33
C THR A 606 -28.82 -55.23 35.66
N VAL A 607 -30.07 -55.11 36.13
CA VAL A 607 -30.67 -53.87 36.63
C VAL A 607 -31.49 -54.12 37.90
N VAL A 608 -31.48 -53.18 38.86
CA VAL A 608 -32.31 -53.24 40.07
C VAL A 608 -33.51 -52.32 39.94
N VAL A 609 -34.70 -52.82 40.27
CA VAL A 609 -35.94 -52.05 40.30
C VAL A 609 -36.53 -52.04 41.70
N THR A 610 -36.83 -50.85 42.21
CA THR A 610 -37.46 -50.60 43.52
C THR A 610 -38.77 -49.85 43.35
N TYR A 611 -39.73 -50.08 44.26
CA TYR A 611 -41.03 -49.42 44.25
C TYR A 611 -41.17 -48.47 45.45
N ARG A 612 -41.75 -47.31 45.21
CA ARG A 612 -42.08 -46.28 46.18
C ARG A 612 -43.60 -46.25 46.38
N HIS A 613 -44.02 -46.16 47.64
CA HIS A 613 -45.44 -46.08 47.97
C HIS A 613 -46.04 -44.74 47.55
N ASN A 614 -47.26 -44.79 47.00
CA ASN A 614 -48.07 -43.60 46.75
C ASN A 614 -48.52 -42.98 48.09
N PRO A 615 -48.62 -41.64 48.20
CA PRO A 615 -49.07 -41.01 49.44
C PRO A 615 -50.53 -41.39 49.78
N GLU A 616 -50.79 -41.87 51.01
CA GLU A 616 -52.13 -42.20 51.51
C GLU A 616 -52.90 -40.91 51.91
N PHE A 617 -53.30 -40.12 50.92
CA PHE A 617 -54.09 -38.89 51.11
C PHE A 617 -55.56 -39.12 50.76
N GLU A 618 -56.47 -38.72 51.66
CA GLU A 618 -57.93 -38.75 51.47
C GLU A 618 -58.59 -37.51 52.10
N PHE A 619 -59.54 -36.90 51.40
CA PHE A 619 -60.37 -35.79 51.84
C PHE A 619 -61.46 -36.24 52.83
N SER A 620 -61.72 -35.41 53.84
CA SER A 620 -62.82 -35.63 54.80
C SER A 620 -63.45 -34.31 55.22
N ALA A 621 -64.71 -34.36 55.71
CA ALA A 621 -65.43 -33.17 56.18
C ALA A 621 -64.73 -32.45 57.34
N GLU A 622 -63.86 -33.12 58.09
CA GLU A 622 -63.07 -32.54 59.18
C GLU A 622 -61.96 -31.59 58.68
N ARG A 623 -61.60 -31.68 57.39
CA ARG A 623 -60.63 -30.81 56.73
C ARG A 623 -61.27 -29.56 56.11
N ILE A 624 -62.57 -29.33 56.32
CA ILE A 624 -63.30 -28.13 55.88
C ILE A 624 -63.58 -27.22 57.08
N THR A 625 -63.18 -25.95 56.99
CA THR A 625 -63.59 -24.89 57.92
C THR A 625 -64.52 -23.89 57.23
N CYS A 626 -65.71 -23.68 57.77
CA CYS A 626 -66.67 -22.70 57.25
C CYS A 626 -66.46 -21.30 57.87
N LEU A 627 -66.46 -20.28 57.03
CA LEU A 627 -66.37 -18.87 57.37
C LEU A 627 -67.70 -18.18 57.04
N GLU A 628 -67.93 -16.97 57.57
CA GLU A 628 -69.16 -16.19 57.28
C GLU A 628 -69.41 -16.00 55.77
N ASN A 629 -68.35 -16.01 54.93
CA ASN A 629 -68.43 -15.87 53.47
C ASN A 629 -67.52 -16.87 52.73
N GLY A 630 -67.39 -18.13 53.17
CA GLY A 630 -66.68 -19.15 52.38
C GLY A 630 -66.22 -20.39 53.14
N TYR A 631 -65.33 -21.16 52.51
CA TYR A 631 -64.79 -22.45 52.93
C TYR A 631 -63.27 -22.44 52.85
N VAL A 632 -62.61 -23.10 53.81
CA VAL A 632 -61.17 -23.41 53.80
C VAL A 632 -61.01 -24.92 53.75
N ILE A 633 -60.34 -25.45 52.74
CA ILE A 633 -60.00 -26.87 52.58
C ILE A 633 -58.51 -27.06 52.92
N ASP A 634 -58.19 -27.96 53.85
CA ASP A 634 -56.82 -28.29 54.26
C ASP A 634 -56.33 -29.63 53.68
N ALA A 635 -55.49 -29.57 52.65
CA ALA A 635 -54.85 -30.73 52.03
C ALA A 635 -53.46 -31.06 52.62
N THR A 636 -53.05 -30.42 53.72
CA THR A 636 -51.69 -30.60 54.28
C THR A 636 -51.34 -32.07 54.52
N PHE A 637 -50.22 -32.51 53.95
CA PHE A 637 -49.60 -33.82 54.05
C PHE A 637 -48.06 -33.69 54.14
N PRO A 638 -47.36 -34.46 55.01
CA PRO A 638 -45.92 -34.31 55.19
C PRO A 638 -45.12 -34.49 53.90
N ASP A 639 -44.14 -33.60 53.69
CA ASP A 639 -43.20 -33.63 52.56
C ASP A 639 -43.86 -33.66 51.16
N ALA A 640 -45.12 -33.23 51.08
CA ALA A 640 -45.88 -33.22 49.85
C ALA A 640 -45.87 -31.88 49.13
N THR A 641 -45.99 -31.93 47.81
CA THR A 641 -46.35 -30.79 46.96
C THR A 641 -47.75 -30.98 46.39
N TYR A 642 -48.47 -29.88 46.19
CA TYR A 642 -49.89 -29.90 45.81
C TYR A 642 -50.09 -29.30 44.43
N PHE A 643 -51.11 -29.77 43.73
CA PHE A 643 -51.59 -29.16 42.50
C PHE A 643 -53.12 -29.25 42.46
N TRP A 644 -53.77 -28.12 42.68
CA TRP A 644 -55.22 -28.01 42.66
C TRP A 644 -55.77 -27.88 41.24
N GLN A 645 -57.08 -28.07 41.09
CA GLN A 645 -57.75 -28.00 39.79
C GLN A 645 -57.69 -26.62 39.12
N ASP A 646 -57.43 -25.55 39.87
CA ASP A 646 -57.23 -24.19 39.36
C ASP A 646 -55.75 -23.88 39.05
N GLY A 647 -54.86 -24.83 39.33
CA GLY A 647 -53.41 -24.70 39.18
C GLY A 647 -52.67 -24.12 40.39
N SER A 648 -53.37 -23.82 41.49
CA SER A 648 -52.73 -23.41 42.74
C SER A 648 -51.97 -24.59 43.37
N THR A 649 -50.98 -24.28 44.23
CA THR A 649 -50.03 -25.28 44.78
C THR A 649 -49.85 -25.20 46.30
N GLU A 650 -50.59 -24.30 46.95
CA GLU A 650 -50.59 -24.19 48.41
C GLU A 650 -51.34 -25.37 49.04
N PRO A 651 -50.95 -25.83 50.25
CA PRO A 651 -51.66 -26.91 50.94
C PRO A 651 -53.09 -26.54 51.35
N ILE A 652 -53.40 -25.24 51.41
CA ILE A 652 -54.70 -24.71 51.82
C ILE A 652 -55.41 -24.07 50.63
N TYR A 653 -56.66 -24.43 50.41
CA TYR A 653 -57.52 -23.87 49.37
C TYR A 653 -58.69 -23.10 49.99
N ILE A 654 -58.89 -21.84 49.58
CA ILE A 654 -59.95 -20.97 50.11
C ILE A 654 -60.91 -20.59 48.98
N THR A 655 -62.22 -20.73 49.21
CA THR A 655 -63.25 -20.43 48.21
C THR A 655 -64.57 -20.04 48.85
N ASP A 656 -65.36 -19.19 48.20
CA ASP A 656 -66.75 -18.89 48.56
C ASP A 656 -67.77 -19.56 47.64
N ILE A 657 -67.28 -20.40 46.70
CA ILE A 657 -68.09 -21.04 45.66
C ILE A 657 -68.36 -22.51 46.00
N GLU A 658 -69.62 -22.91 45.98
CA GLU A 658 -70.03 -24.33 46.07
C GLU A 658 -69.64 -25.10 44.79
N GLY A 659 -69.14 -26.33 44.94
CA GLY A 659 -68.63 -27.10 43.80
C GLY A 659 -67.67 -28.21 44.19
N TYR A 660 -67.06 -28.84 43.19
CA TYR A 660 -66.04 -29.88 43.37
C TYR A 660 -64.64 -29.27 43.35
N TYR A 661 -63.79 -29.74 44.25
CA TYR A 661 -62.41 -29.31 44.43
C TYR A 661 -61.53 -30.54 44.48
N SER A 662 -60.47 -30.57 43.68
CA SER A 662 -59.57 -31.72 43.60
C SER A 662 -58.11 -31.29 43.68
N VAL A 663 -57.28 -32.16 44.26
CA VAL A 663 -55.86 -31.91 44.45
C VAL A 663 -55.06 -33.15 44.11
N ILE A 664 -53.92 -32.93 43.46
CA ILE A 664 -52.88 -33.94 43.32
C ILE A 664 -51.83 -33.70 44.40
N VAL A 665 -51.64 -34.69 45.28
CA VAL A 665 -50.62 -34.71 46.33
C VAL A 665 -49.45 -35.54 45.84
N THR A 666 -48.26 -34.95 45.79
CA THR A 666 -47.04 -35.63 45.31
C THR A 666 -46.01 -35.74 46.43
N VAL A 667 -45.54 -36.94 46.73
CA VAL A 667 -44.46 -37.23 47.69
C VAL A 667 -43.40 -38.08 47.01
N ASN A 668 -42.13 -37.64 47.05
CA ASN A 668 -40.99 -38.37 46.48
C ASN A 668 -41.16 -38.82 45.02
N GLY A 669 -41.95 -38.07 44.23
CA GLY A 669 -42.26 -38.35 42.82
C GLY A 669 -43.58 -39.10 42.59
N CYS A 670 -44.11 -39.77 43.62
CA CYS A 670 -45.36 -40.54 43.53
C CYS A 670 -46.57 -39.68 43.85
N ARG A 671 -47.67 -39.90 43.11
CA ARG A 671 -48.82 -38.98 43.08
C ARG A 671 -50.09 -39.70 43.51
N THR A 672 -50.90 -39.01 44.31
CA THR A 672 -52.27 -39.41 44.64
C THR A 672 -53.21 -38.27 44.26
N PHE A 673 -54.36 -38.61 43.69
CA PHE A 673 -55.42 -37.68 43.32
C PHE A 673 -56.63 -37.92 44.21
N ASP A 674 -57.25 -36.86 44.70
CA ASP A 674 -58.53 -36.95 45.41
C ASP A 674 -59.41 -35.71 45.17
N GLU A 675 -60.72 -35.83 45.43
CA GLU A 675 -61.75 -34.80 45.18
C GLU A 675 -62.77 -34.69 46.34
N ILE A 676 -63.20 -33.47 46.66
CA ILE A 676 -64.26 -33.18 47.64
C ILE A 676 -65.33 -32.23 47.07
N SER A 677 -66.59 -32.37 47.52
CA SER A 677 -67.70 -31.49 47.13
C SER A 677 -68.10 -30.54 48.27
N LEU A 678 -68.18 -29.24 47.98
CA LEU A 678 -68.63 -28.19 48.88
C LEU A 678 -70.08 -27.78 48.57
N SER A 679 -70.92 -27.68 49.61
CA SER A 679 -72.31 -27.21 49.54
C SER A 679 -72.71 -26.49 50.84
N LYS A 680 -73.87 -25.80 50.89
CA LYS A 680 -74.42 -25.25 52.16
C LYS A 680 -74.53 -26.27 53.31
N ASN A 681 -74.64 -27.56 52.98
CA ASN A 681 -74.72 -28.66 53.94
C ASN A 681 -73.34 -29.10 54.45
N SER A 682 -72.25 -28.62 53.86
CA SER A 682 -70.89 -28.87 54.33
C SER A 682 -70.58 -28.12 55.63
N CYS A 683 -71.48 -27.22 56.09
CA CYS A 683 -71.33 -26.45 57.34
C CYS A 683 -72.35 -26.87 58.43
N PRO A 684 -71.93 -26.97 59.70
CA PRO A 684 -72.85 -27.30 60.81
C PRO A 684 -73.86 -26.16 61.11
N PRO A 685 -75.12 -26.46 61.52
CA PRO A 685 -76.15 -25.45 61.81
C PRO A 685 -75.87 -24.67 63.11
N ASN A 686 -76.17 -23.35 63.15
CA ASN A 686 -75.94 -22.48 64.31
C ASN A 686 -77.18 -21.64 64.69
N LEU A 687 -77.71 -21.83 65.91
CA LEU A 687 -78.88 -21.11 66.46
C LEU A 687 -78.51 -20.43 67.79
N ILE A 688 -78.67 -19.11 67.86
CA ILE A 688 -78.39 -18.29 69.04
C ILE A 688 -79.67 -17.59 69.50
N LEU A 689 -79.96 -17.64 70.80
CA LEU A 689 -81.14 -17.03 71.42
C LEU A 689 -80.76 -15.98 72.46
N PRO A 690 -81.52 -14.89 72.60
CA PRO A 690 -81.36 -13.96 73.71
C PRO A 690 -81.62 -14.65 75.05
N ASN A 691 -80.97 -14.19 76.11
CA ASN A 691 -81.14 -14.69 77.48
C ASN A 691 -81.97 -13.75 78.38
N VAL A 692 -82.24 -12.51 77.92
CA VAL A 692 -83.08 -11.51 78.59
C VAL A 692 -83.83 -10.67 77.54
N PHE A 693 -85.08 -10.29 77.80
CA PHE A 693 -85.79 -9.28 77.00
C PHE A 693 -86.80 -8.48 77.87
N THR A 694 -87.15 -7.26 77.42
CA THR A 694 -87.88 -6.24 78.20
C THR A 694 -89.16 -5.79 77.49
N PRO A 695 -90.30 -6.51 77.61
CA PRO A 695 -91.54 -6.17 76.90
C PRO A 695 -92.33 -4.99 77.52
N ASN A 696 -91.71 -3.81 77.53
CA ASN A 696 -92.24 -2.56 78.09
C ASN A 696 -92.81 -1.60 77.01
N GLN A 697 -92.68 -1.95 75.73
CA GLN A 697 -93.09 -1.20 74.54
C GLN A 697 -92.25 0.07 74.25
N ASP A 698 -90.98 0.09 74.65
CA ASP A 698 -90.05 1.18 74.31
C ASP A 698 -89.38 1.04 72.93
N GLY A 699 -89.60 -0.09 72.24
CA GLY A 699 -89.08 -0.42 70.93
C GLY A 699 -87.77 -1.23 70.97
N ILE A 700 -87.20 -1.49 72.15
CA ILE A 700 -85.91 -2.16 72.33
C ILE A 700 -86.11 -3.47 73.10
N ASN A 701 -85.70 -4.59 72.48
CA ASN A 701 -85.80 -5.93 73.09
C ASN A 701 -87.20 -6.26 73.62
N ASP A 702 -88.25 -5.75 72.98
CA ASP A 702 -89.65 -6.05 73.32
C ASP A 702 -90.09 -7.45 72.88
N ILE A 703 -89.33 -8.08 71.98
CA ILE A 703 -89.67 -9.34 71.30
C ILE A 703 -88.52 -10.34 71.45
N PHE A 704 -88.84 -11.53 71.94
CA PHE A 704 -87.90 -12.65 71.97
C PHE A 704 -87.72 -13.22 70.55
N THR A 705 -86.56 -12.95 69.92
CA THR A 705 -86.24 -13.33 68.53
C THR A 705 -84.86 -13.99 68.42
N PRO A 706 -84.72 -15.15 67.76
CA PRO A 706 -83.42 -15.82 67.53
C PRO A 706 -82.54 -15.14 66.46
N ILE A 707 -81.22 -15.32 66.57
CA ILE A 707 -80.25 -15.16 65.48
C ILE A 707 -79.90 -16.57 64.98
N LYS A 708 -80.07 -16.84 63.70
CA LYS A 708 -79.90 -18.19 63.12
C LYS A 708 -79.08 -18.17 61.83
N SER A 709 -78.40 -19.28 61.54
CA SER A 709 -77.87 -19.55 60.20
C SER A 709 -78.99 -19.87 59.20
N GLU A 710 -78.73 -19.66 57.90
CA GLU A 710 -79.71 -19.90 56.82
C GLU A 710 -80.17 -21.35 56.73
N ASN A 711 -79.34 -22.30 57.16
CA ASN A 711 -79.59 -23.75 57.10
C ASN A 711 -80.47 -24.29 58.25
N ILE A 712 -81.29 -23.43 58.89
CA ILE A 712 -82.22 -23.79 59.97
C ILE A 712 -83.68 -23.45 59.62
N GLU A 713 -84.51 -24.48 59.61
CA GLU A 713 -85.97 -24.41 59.59
C GLU A 713 -86.54 -24.84 60.96
N ALA A 714 -87.15 -23.94 61.72
CA ALA A 714 -87.75 -24.27 63.02
C ALA A 714 -89.19 -24.70 62.84
N LEU A 715 -89.56 -25.75 63.58
CA LEU A 715 -90.86 -26.41 63.46
C LEU A 715 -91.57 -26.55 64.81
N GLU A 716 -90.97 -26.14 65.93
CA GLU A 716 -91.71 -25.91 67.17
C GLU A 716 -90.90 -25.08 68.19
N THR A 717 -91.47 -23.99 68.69
CA THR A 717 -91.00 -23.28 69.89
C THR A 717 -92.08 -23.30 70.97
N ARG A 718 -91.69 -23.64 72.19
CA ARG A 718 -92.55 -23.63 73.39
C ARG A 718 -91.87 -22.87 74.52
N ILE A 719 -92.63 -22.05 75.25
CA ILE A 719 -92.16 -21.29 76.41
C ILE A 719 -93.02 -21.63 77.62
N PHE A 720 -92.37 -21.89 78.75
CA PHE A 720 -92.96 -22.38 79.98
C PHE A 720 -92.67 -21.46 81.16
N THR A 721 -93.60 -21.40 82.11
CA THR A 721 -93.37 -20.81 83.44
C THR A 721 -92.35 -21.63 84.22
N ARG A 722 -91.86 -21.09 85.34
CA ARG A 722 -90.97 -21.80 86.25
C ARG A 722 -91.58 -23.10 86.81
N SER A 723 -92.90 -23.21 86.93
CA SER A 723 -93.59 -24.43 87.38
C SER A 723 -93.84 -25.45 86.25
N GLY A 724 -93.43 -25.14 85.02
CA GLY A 724 -93.57 -26.03 83.86
C GLY A 724 -94.87 -25.87 83.06
N GLU A 725 -95.65 -24.82 83.32
CA GLU A 725 -96.89 -24.55 82.57
C GLU A 725 -96.57 -23.87 81.23
N LEU A 726 -97.15 -24.39 80.13
CA LEU A 726 -96.97 -23.84 78.79
C LEU A 726 -97.75 -22.54 78.62
N ILE A 727 -97.04 -21.43 78.36
CA ILE A 727 -97.64 -20.09 78.23
C ILE A 727 -97.57 -19.52 76.82
N TYR A 728 -96.61 -19.97 76.01
CA TYR A 728 -96.48 -19.56 74.61
C TYR A 728 -96.04 -20.74 73.74
N GLN A 729 -96.60 -20.83 72.54
CA GLN A 729 -96.23 -21.83 71.54
C GLN A 729 -96.38 -21.24 70.14
N THR A 730 -95.39 -21.52 69.29
CA THR A 730 -95.41 -21.17 67.86
C THR A 730 -94.68 -22.24 67.06
N ASP A 731 -95.12 -22.46 65.83
CA ASP A 731 -94.47 -23.27 64.81
C ASP A 731 -93.64 -22.41 63.83
N ASN A 732 -93.55 -21.11 64.09
CA ASN A 732 -92.77 -20.17 63.29
C ASN A 732 -91.35 -19.94 63.85
N LEU A 733 -90.40 -19.80 62.93
CA LEU A 733 -89.00 -19.45 63.17
C LEU A 733 -88.80 -18.10 63.87
N SER A 734 -89.66 -17.12 63.58
CA SER A 734 -89.66 -15.83 64.26
C SER A 734 -90.49 -15.97 65.53
N ILE A 735 -89.86 -16.46 66.62
CA ILE A 735 -90.55 -16.81 67.88
C ILE A 735 -91.52 -15.72 68.32
N GLY A 736 -91.17 -14.44 68.20
CA GLY A 736 -92.13 -13.34 68.22
C GLY A 736 -92.83 -13.11 69.56
N TRP A 737 -92.35 -13.72 70.65
CA TRP A 737 -93.02 -13.64 71.95
C TRP A 737 -92.75 -12.30 72.64
N THR A 738 -93.82 -11.60 73.01
CA THR A 738 -93.80 -10.25 73.61
C THR A 738 -94.03 -10.26 75.13
N GLY A 739 -93.83 -11.40 75.80
CA GLY A 739 -94.01 -11.50 77.26
C GLY A 739 -95.46 -11.47 77.73
N ASN A 740 -96.42 -11.84 76.88
CA ASN A 740 -97.84 -11.92 77.22
C ASN A 740 -98.34 -13.37 77.25
N LEU A 741 -99.35 -13.63 78.09
CA LEU A 741 -100.18 -14.83 78.09
C LEU A 741 -101.16 -14.82 76.90
N LYS A 742 -101.77 -15.97 76.60
CA LYS A 742 -102.75 -16.10 75.50
C LYS A 742 -103.97 -15.19 75.62
N ASN A 743 -104.34 -14.80 76.84
CA ASN A 743 -105.45 -13.88 77.10
C ASN A 743 -105.06 -12.40 76.97
N GLY A 744 -103.79 -12.11 76.66
CA GLY A 744 -103.26 -10.75 76.48
C GLY A 744 -102.61 -10.15 77.72
N ASP A 745 -102.70 -10.80 78.89
CA ASP A 745 -102.10 -10.30 80.12
C ASP A 745 -100.57 -10.46 80.13
N LYS A 746 -99.88 -9.49 80.75
CA LYS A 746 -98.42 -9.52 80.94
C LYS A 746 -98.01 -10.61 81.92
N VAL A 747 -96.98 -11.39 81.58
CA VAL A 747 -96.40 -12.39 82.49
C VAL A 747 -95.56 -11.71 83.57
N PRO A 748 -95.60 -12.11 84.85
CA PRO A 748 -94.79 -11.44 85.88
C PRO A 748 -93.28 -11.45 85.54
N PRO A 749 -92.49 -10.43 85.93
CA PRO A 749 -91.04 -10.46 85.80
C PRO A 749 -90.44 -11.74 86.43
N GLY A 750 -89.54 -12.40 85.72
CA GLY A 750 -88.99 -13.67 86.16
C GLY A 750 -88.33 -14.50 85.06
N VAL A 751 -87.86 -15.70 85.42
CA VAL A 751 -87.21 -16.64 84.50
C VAL A 751 -88.24 -17.61 83.93
N TYR A 752 -88.23 -17.73 82.61
CA TYR A 752 -89.04 -18.63 81.81
C TYR A 752 -88.13 -19.60 81.06
N PHE A 753 -88.66 -20.76 80.71
CA PHE A 753 -87.91 -21.81 80.04
C PHE A 753 -88.41 -21.94 78.61
N TYR A 754 -87.50 -22.04 77.64
CA TYR A 754 -87.86 -22.33 76.27
C TYR A 754 -87.33 -23.69 75.82
N TYR A 755 -88.09 -24.30 74.92
CA TYR A 755 -87.73 -25.48 74.17
C TYR A 755 -87.95 -25.18 72.70
N ILE A 756 -86.91 -25.32 71.89
CA ILE A 756 -86.96 -25.16 70.44
C ILE A 756 -86.57 -26.47 69.80
N LYS A 757 -87.38 -26.92 68.86
CA LYS A 757 -87.07 -28.01 67.96
C LYS A 757 -86.95 -27.46 66.55
N TYR A 758 -85.82 -27.73 65.91
CA TYR A 758 -85.57 -27.33 64.53
C TYR A 758 -84.98 -28.47 63.72
N VAL A 759 -85.08 -28.34 62.40
CA VAL A 759 -84.53 -29.26 61.43
C VAL A 759 -83.52 -28.48 60.58
N ASP A 760 -82.35 -29.05 60.36
CA ASP A 760 -81.40 -28.49 59.40
C ASP A 760 -81.76 -28.89 57.95
N LEU A 761 -81.09 -28.30 56.96
CA LEU A 761 -81.36 -28.59 55.55
C LEU A 761 -81.08 -30.05 55.13
N VAL A 762 -80.41 -30.85 55.97
CA VAL A 762 -80.20 -32.30 55.75
C VAL A 762 -81.20 -33.16 56.53
N LEU A 763 -82.31 -32.57 56.97
CA LEU A 763 -83.42 -33.22 57.67
C LEU A 763 -83.07 -33.80 59.06
N THR A 764 -81.94 -33.38 59.64
CA THR A 764 -81.55 -33.79 61.00
C THR A 764 -82.30 -32.95 62.03
N GLN A 765 -82.94 -33.62 62.99
CA GLN A 765 -83.68 -32.95 64.07
C GLN A 765 -82.75 -32.55 65.21
N HIS A 766 -82.75 -31.26 65.54
CA HIS A 766 -82.02 -30.70 66.66
C HIS A 766 -83.00 -30.20 67.74
N GLN A 767 -82.56 -30.24 68.99
CA GLN A 767 -83.31 -29.74 70.14
C GLN A 767 -82.46 -28.75 70.93
N PHE A 768 -82.99 -27.57 71.15
CA PHE A 768 -82.35 -26.50 71.91
C PHE A 768 -83.21 -26.14 73.12
N LYS A 769 -82.61 -26.11 74.31
CA LYS A 769 -83.28 -25.83 75.58
C LYS A 769 -82.52 -24.75 76.32
N GLY A 770 -83.24 -23.82 76.91
CA GLY A 770 -82.62 -22.75 77.69
C GLY A 770 -83.62 -21.96 78.51
N THR A 771 -83.12 -20.86 79.06
CA THR A 771 -83.90 -19.94 79.88
C THR A 771 -83.89 -18.55 79.28
N ILE A 772 -85.00 -17.84 79.43
CA ILE A 772 -85.14 -16.44 79.09
C ILE A 772 -85.68 -15.67 80.30
N THR A 773 -85.07 -14.54 80.62
CA THR A 773 -85.53 -13.67 81.71
C THR A 773 -86.40 -12.55 81.15
N VAL A 774 -87.59 -12.36 81.70
CA VAL A 774 -88.51 -11.27 81.37
C VAL A 774 -88.43 -10.20 82.46
N MET A 775 -88.25 -8.94 82.04
CA MET A 775 -88.27 -7.76 82.91
C MET A 775 -89.17 -6.68 82.27
N TYR A 776 -89.77 -5.77 83.05
CA TYR A 776 -90.56 -4.65 82.51
C TYR A 776 -89.96 -3.31 82.88
#